data_AF-A0A7W1THB3-F1
#
_entry.id   AF-A0A7W1THB3-F1
#
_cell.length_a   1.000
_cell.length_b   1.000
_cell.length_c   1.000
_cell.angle_alpha   90.00
_cell.angle_beta   90.00
_cell.angle_gamma   90.00
#
_symmetry.space_group_name_H-M   'P 1'
#
loop_
_entity.id
_entity.type
_entity.pdbx_description
1 polymer ?
#
loop_
_entity_poly.entity_id
_entity_poly.type
_entity_poly.pdbx_seq_one_letter_code
_entity_poly.pdbx_strand_id
1 'polypeptide(L)'
;MSIPESAQRARTRYAAALYRSALLRDPHPARAGRAVITAFGAITWDNVLLDDQLEARLVANFPPLPRFQQRPSQSPVNLPATFCALSPSTRLALGLRIVRGMATPLIAQALWLALPEAQTLLIEGGRAMSGATDTLGGACRSCWSGRLDDPNAGRSHMLTCSTCRVAIPRWEQAERTLSEHLGRALGSLSLPPAIDEALTASLDPSTHTGHTLLWHRPAVLQSVLVLCTLLTLLLLFWPWRTDKLSATASAALPPAAIVAAARNTYAAVPQVSGFLHRRWAITLGQPQLNFQADEWVDPAHPERHRMQLVADRRVAEWEVGDGQDHLLYMSNLVPYFCGASPIGVQSHTNERNSWTMGPTQQAAIRTVRWHHGPWATGLHYLDLAATADTLRSLGIAGSGSAATLTLSAEGRAISGTLLLRFDPVSHALREVRELQHNNGQTEERVPWQLRSTETLDEQTVAPHDLLTSYPDDNQPPLVERTSPIIDDGCPLTGSEQTQSLPRLLMMPNLGPLIGLSALPTGLNQALVVGPPDPAAPNGFNQQFRLEINNLHVVYIGSAKRLVLVPEAPPIAGDHLVAAGPWRVHFFPPEVPTVLTAVLQPAAIGNEQFHNGSSRGNYVRVLAEGWTRDELLAVLATARPLRVDDWANAPDRFYATASLPAAVQAHLLTLFAASRITPGQSHHLVVVETTRQAPFFAGLADPYHTPAALWPAERRQESWIAYGKGGREARALRLTSDMMGHVVAAQWHDEQTWRSYDAASTTVIAQPYRAGAQRVGDAVLPLAAAWQWQWHTLDDGSAVAEQLQPLEALPGNAGLASSEVVYLDNWTNDLATDSALGRAFFDRQGHLRGRETLAILKAATSGTENHLGVTATTPVTSTVMINRAVIEQDEWLPSIPASTFEWTLPPGTKEASADNLLTFYPYFNDPPVKVRNITDAAATMPFTVWDWGPTWTPLEEAPALSGILQQPPHTGQSPPVMRGTIGSAVSLGVAIDAHYVLDNRSVDLLQGPASLLRQLLQQTAPAWISAEQRVVMINTQPRTVWLMRGTTQKSGINIYYNRWIVFEMDGTLFFLRADVQDADLDKIVQHLDGLRQVVPQRQP
;
A
#
# COMPACT_ATOMS: atom_id res chain seq x y z
N MET A 1 -28.84 -57.91 -5.00
CA MET A 1 -28.83 -56.58 -4.36
C MET A 1 -27.59 -55.87 -4.84
N SER A 2 -27.69 -54.64 -5.32
CA SER A 2 -26.53 -53.85 -5.76
C SER A 2 -25.67 -53.42 -4.56
N ILE A 3 -24.36 -53.21 -4.79
CA ILE A 3 -23.45 -52.60 -3.82
C ILE A 3 -24.08 -51.27 -3.32
N PRO A 4 -24.12 -50.99 -2.00
CA PRO A 4 -24.63 -49.72 -1.49
C PRO A 4 -23.93 -48.53 -2.15
N GLU A 5 -24.70 -47.49 -2.52
CA GLU A 5 -24.16 -46.34 -3.23
C GLU A 5 -23.07 -45.61 -2.44
N SER A 6 -23.23 -45.52 -1.11
CA SER A 6 -22.24 -45.00 -0.17
C SER A 6 -20.91 -45.76 -0.23
N ALA A 7 -20.96 -47.10 -0.32
CA ALA A 7 -19.78 -47.96 -0.44
C ALA A 7 -19.05 -47.73 -1.77
N GLN A 8 -19.80 -47.59 -2.87
CA GLN A 8 -19.22 -47.35 -4.18
C GLN A 8 -18.57 -45.95 -4.25
N ARG A 9 -19.24 -44.91 -3.74
CA ARG A 9 -18.69 -43.55 -3.65
C ARG A 9 -17.43 -43.52 -2.76
N ALA A 10 -17.44 -44.22 -1.62
CA ALA A 10 -16.28 -44.31 -0.74
C ALA A 10 -15.12 -45.07 -1.37
N ARG A 11 -15.38 -46.16 -2.11
CA ARG A 11 -14.34 -46.89 -2.85
C ARG A 11 -13.67 -45.99 -3.86
N THR A 12 -14.45 -45.30 -4.71
CA THR A 12 -13.92 -44.38 -5.73
C THR A 12 -13.09 -43.25 -5.09
N ARG A 13 -13.53 -42.73 -3.94
CA ARG A 13 -12.86 -41.60 -3.28
C ARG A 13 -11.62 -41.99 -2.47
N TYR A 14 -11.65 -43.11 -1.74
CA TYR A 14 -10.65 -43.41 -0.70
C TYR A 14 -9.80 -44.66 -0.95
N ALA A 15 -10.16 -45.58 -1.84
CA ALA A 15 -9.48 -46.88 -1.91
C ALA A 15 -7.99 -46.78 -2.30
N ALA A 16 -7.65 -45.95 -3.30
CA ALA A 16 -6.26 -45.71 -3.69
C ALA A 16 -5.46 -44.96 -2.60
N ALA A 17 -6.10 -44.01 -1.91
CA ALA A 17 -5.48 -43.27 -0.81
C ALA A 17 -5.19 -44.19 0.39
N LEU A 18 -6.16 -45.04 0.77
CA LEU A 18 -6.02 -46.02 1.85
C LEU A 18 -4.96 -47.06 1.53
N TYR A 19 -4.83 -47.45 0.26
CA TYR A 19 -3.74 -48.34 -0.17
C TYR A 19 -2.36 -47.72 0.04
N ARG A 20 -2.19 -46.44 -0.30
CA ARG A 20 -0.94 -45.69 -0.03
C ARG A 20 -0.68 -45.54 1.47
N SER A 21 -1.70 -45.24 2.27
CA SER A 21 -1.60 -45.22 3.74
C SER A 21 -1.23 -46.59 4.31
N ALA A 22 -1.79 -47.68 3.76
CA ALA A 22 -1.45 -49.03 4.17
C ALA A 22 0.00 -49.41 3.80
N LEU A 23 0.52 -48.93 2.67
CA LEU A 23 1.93 -49.11 2.26
C LEU A 23 2.92 -48.37 3.17
N LEU A 24 2.54 -47.21 3.71
CA LEU A 24 3.33 -46.48 4.71
C LEU A 24 3.45 -47.28 6.01
N ARG A 25 2.39 -47.99 6.39
CA ARG A 25 2.36 -48.85 7.57
C ARG A 25 3.13 -50.16 7.33
N ASP A 26 2.88 -50.82 6.21
CA ASP A 26 3.51 -52.07 5.78
C ASP A 26 3.85 -52.01 4.28
N PRO A 27 5.14 -51.94 3.91
CA PRO A 27 5.54 -51.72 2.52
C PRO A 27 5.25 -52.90 1.58
N HIS A 28 4.70 -54.03 2.07
CA HIS A 28 4.37 -55.18 1.25
C HIS A 28 3.02 -55.00 0.52
N PRO A 29 2.97 -54.90 -0.83
CA PRO A 29 1.77 -54.58 -1.60
C PRO A 29 0.55 -55.46 -1.29
N ALA A 30 0.75 -56.77 -1.16
CA ALA A 30 -0.34 -57.70 -0.87
C ALA A 30 -0.95 -57.53 0.53
N ARG A 31 -0.14 -57.14 1.54
CA ARG A 31 -0.63 -56.93 2.91
C ARG A 31 -1.29 -55.57 3.05
N ALA A 32 -0.74 -54.55 2.39
CA ALA A 32 -1.39 -53.26 2.24
C ALA A 32 -2.77 -53.41 1.57
N GLY A 33 -2.86 -54.21 0.50
CA GLY A 33 -4.14 -54.52 -0.17
C GLY A 33 -5.16 -55.19 0.75
N ARG A 34 -4.74 -56.22 1.50
CA ARG A 34 -5.61 -56.86 2.51
C ARG A 34 -6.09 -55.89 3.58
N ALA A 35 -5.22 -55.00 4.05
CA ALA A 35 -5.60 -54.01 5.05
C ALA A 35 -6.70 -53.06 4.54
N VAL A 36 -6.66 -52.66 3.26
CA VAL A 36 -7.73 -51.87 2.62
C VAL A 36 -9.03 -52.66 2.55
N ILE A 37 -8.99 -53.91 2.09
CA ILE A 37 -10.18 -54.77 2.00
C ILE A 37 -10.80 -54.97 3.39
N THR A 38 -9.99 -55.26 4.41
CA THR A 38 -10.47 -55.40 5.80
C THR A 38 -11.07 -54.10 6.32
N ALA A 39 -10.47 -52.94 6.05
CA ALA A 39 -10.98 -51.65 6.49
C ALA A 39 -12.37 -51.34 5.91
N PHE A 40 -12.58 -51.60 4.61
CA PHE A 40 -13.87 -51.40 3.96
C PHE A 40 -14.92 -52.41 4.41
N GLY A 41 -14.53 -53.66 4.66
CA GLY A 41 -15.41 -54.71 5.16
C GLY A 41 -15.83 -54.54 6.63
N ALA A 42 -15.10 -53.72 7.40
CA ALA A 42 -15.43 -53.42 8.80
C ALA A 42 -16.53 -52.34 8.95
N ILE A 43 -16.93 -51.68 7.86
CA ILE A 43 -17.90 -50.59 7.87
C ILE A 43 -19.26 -51.09 7.37
N THR A 44 -20.32 -50.79 8.13
CA THR A 44 -21.70 -50.97 7.69
C THR A 44 -22.14 -49.78 6.85
N TRP A 45 -22.26 -49.96 5.54
CA TRP A 45 -22.41 -48.85 4.58
C TRP A 45 -23.81 -48.20 4.53
N ASP A 46 -24.82 -48.81 5.15
CA ASP A 46 -26.22 -48.36 5.05
C ASP A 46 -26.45 -46.96 5.66
N ASN A 47 -25.65 -46.54 6.64
CA ASN A 47 -25.83 -45.28 7.38
C ASN A 47 -24.53 -44.45 7.50
N VAL A 48 -23.55 -44.66 6.62
CA VAL A 48 -22.24 -44.01 6.72
C VAL A 48 -22.27 -42.62 6.08
N LEU A 49 -21.93 -41.61 6.87
CA LEU A 49 -21.66 -40.25 6.39
C LEU A 49 -20.28 -40.21 5.71
N LEU A 50 -20.24 -39.72 4.46
CA LEU A 50 -19.01 -39.50 3.68
C LEU A 50 -18.31 -38.19 4.08
N ASP A 51 -18.02 -38.05 5.37
CA ASP A 51 -17.38 -36.88 5.98
C ASP A 51 -15.83 -36.97 5.93
N ASP A 52 -15.17 -35.91 6.39
CA ASP A 52 -13.71 -35.86 6.50
C ASP A 52 -13.13 -36.83 7.54
N GLN A 53 -13.97 -37.39 8.42
CA GLN A 53 -13.56 -38.38 9.42
C GLN A 53 -13.60 -39.81 8.88
N LEU A 54 -14.28 -40.06 7.77
CA LEU A 54 -14.42 -41.41 7.20
C LEU A 54 -13.06 -42.02 6.84
N GLU A 55 -12.12 -41.24 6.29
CA GLU A 55 -10.77 -41.74 5.99
C GLU A 55 -10.03 -42.17 7.27
N ALA A 56 -10.12 -41.38 8.34
CA ALA A 56 -9.54 -41.73 9.64
C ALA A 56 -10.18 -43.01 10.21
N ARG A 57 -11.52 -43.13 10.14
CA ARG A 57 -12.26 -44.35 10.56
C ARG A 57 -11.87 -45.58 9.73
N LEU A 58 -11.64 -45.43 8.43
CA LEU A 58 -11.18 -46.52 7.56
C LEU A 58 -9.75 -46.96 7.93
N VAL A 59 -8.83 -46.02 8.15
CA VAL A 59 -7.46 -46.34 8.59
C VAL A 59 -7.46 -47.02 9.97
N ALA A 60 -8.33 -46.58 10.87
CA ALA A 60 -8.50 -47.14 12.20
C ALA A 60 -8.91 -48.63 12.19
N ASN A 61 -9.46 -49.12 11.08
CA ASN A 61 -9.84 -50.51 10.88
C ASN A 61 -8.75 -51.35 10.19
N PHE A 62 -7.54 -50.83 9.99
CA PHE A 62 -6.44 -51.65 9.49
C PHE A 62 -6.08 -52.76 10.49
N PRO A 63 -5.94 -54.02 10.07
CA PRO A 63 -5.67 -55.15 10.97
C PRO A 63 -4.34 -54.97 11.73
N PRO A 64 -4.13 -55.49 12.94
CA PRO A 64 -2.84 -55.36 13.63
C PRO A 64 -1.71 -56.05 12.84
N LEU A 65 -0.48 -55.50 12.91
CA LEU A 65 0.69 -56.13 12.31
C LEU A 65 1.18 -57.33 13.16
N PRO A 66 1.66 -58.44 12.55
CA PRO A 66 2.18 -59.58 13.30
C PRO A 66 3.42 -59.19 14.12
N ARG A 67 3.45 -59.54 15.43
CA ARG A 67 4.49 -59.14 16.40
C ARG A 67 5.93 -59.59 16.07
N PHE A 68 6.13 -60.53 15.13
CA PHE A 68 7.43 -61.17 14.87
C PHE A 68 8.07 -60.88 13.51
N GLN A 69 7.58 -59.92 12.73
CA GLN A 69 8.16 -59.65 11.41
C GLN A 69 9.25 -58.58 11.48
N GLN A 70 10.49 -59.07 11.44
CA GLN A 70 11.72 -58.31 11.28
C GLN A 70 11.64 -57.35 10.08
N ARG A 71 12.27 -56.18 10.25
CA ARG A 71 12.45 -55.11 9.25
C ARG A 71 12.59 -55.70 7.84
N PRO A 72 11.72 -55.35 6.87
CA PRO A 72 11.99 -55.67 5.48
C PRO A 72 13.30 -54.96 5.09
N SER A 73 14.31 -55.75 4.72
CA SER A 73 15.64 -55.25 4.32
C SER A 73 15.60 -54.48 3.00
N GLN A 74 14.54 -54.67 2.20
CA GLN A 74 14.26 -53.90 0.99
C GLN A 74 12.75 -53.69 0.88
N SER A 75 12.32 -52.42 0.89
CA SER A 75 10.93 -52.07 0.60
C SER A 75 10.71 -52.16 -0.92
N PRO A 76 9.70 -52.90 -1.41
CA PRO A 76 9.39 -52.95 -2.84
C PRO A 76 8.87 -51.59 -3.37
N VAL A 77 8.50 -50.69 -2.48
CA VAL A 77 8.25 -49.27 -2.75
C VAL A 77 9.51 -48.50 -2.35
N ASN A 78 10.06 -47.65 -3.22
CA ASN A 78 11.29 -46.86 -3.00
C ASN A 78 11.14 -45.80 -1.88
N LEU A 79 10.89 -46.25 -0.64
CA LEU A 79 10.74 -45.41 0.55
C LEU A 79 12.11 -45.11 1.16
N PRO A 80 12.36 -43.90 1.69
CA PRO A 80 13.64 -43.55 2.30
C PRO A 80 14.03 -44.49 3.44
N ALA A 81 15.30 -44.89 3.51
CA ALA A 81 15.78 -45.83 4.52
C ALA A 81 15.60 -45.31 5.96
N THR A 82 15.81 -44.02 6.18
CA THR A 82 15.58 -43.33 7.46
C THR A 82 14.11 -43.38 7.88
N PHE A 83 13.20 -43.20 6.93
CA PHE A 83 11.76 -43.32 7.17
C PHE A 83 11.36 -44.78 7.47
N CYS A 84 11.90 -45.74 6.70
CA CYS A 84 11.66 -47.17 6.92
C CYS A 84 12.16 -47.67 8.28
N ALA A 85 13.15 -47.00 8.88
CA ALA A 85 13.69 -47.35 10.20
C ALA A 85 12.74 -47.02 11.37
N LEU A 86 11.77 -46.13 11.16
CA LEU A 86 10.75 -45.74 12.14
C LEU A 86 9.75 -46.87 12.40
N SER A 87 9.08 -46.81 13.56
CA SER A 87 8.01 -47.76 13.89
C SER A 87 6.85 -47.66 12.88
N PRO A 88 6.11 -48.75 12.60
CA PRO A 88 4.97 -48.70 11.68
C PRO A 88 3.92 -47.63 12.04
N SER A 89 3.66 -47.42 13.33
CA SER A 89 2.72 -46.39 13.80
C SER A 89 3.26 -44.98 13.56
N THR A 90 4.56 -44.75 13.77
CA THR A 90 5.21 -43.45 13.47
C THR A 90 5.22 -43.17 11.97
N ARG A 91 5.51 -44.18 11.13
CA ARG A 91 5.47 -44.04 9.67
C ARG A 91 4.07 -43.69 9.17
N LEU A 92 3.05 -44.38 9.69
CA LEU A 92 1.67 -44.09 9.34
C LEU A 92 1.27 -42.69 9.82
N ALA A 93 1.59 -42.30 11.06
CA ALA A 93 1.28 -40.97 11.60
C ALA A 93 1.90 -39.85 10.73
N LEU A 94 3.19 -39.93 10.44
CA LEU A 94 3.89 -38.96 9.59
C LEU A 94 3.35 -38.97 8.17
N GLY A 95 3.02 -40.14 7.61
CA GLY A 95 2.45 -40.26 6.29
C GLY A 95 1.05 -39.64 6.17
N LEU A 96 0.19 -39.84 7.16
CA LEU A 96 -1.13 -39.20 7.23
C LEU A 96 -1.01 -37.67 7.35
N ARG A 97 -0.04 -37.19 8.13
CA ARG A 97 0.25 -35.75 8.24
C ARG A 97 0.77 -35.17 6.92
N ILE A 98 1.84 -35.74 6.39
CA ILE A 98 2.62 -35.14 5.29
C ILE A 98 1.98 -35.40 3.93
N VAL A 99 1.50 -36.63 3.67
CA VAL A 99 0.95 -37.03 2.36
C VAL A 99 -0.55 -36.76 2.28
N ARG A 100 -1.27 -36.85 3.41
CA ARG A 100 -2.73 -36.68 3.45
C ARG A 100 -3.20 -35.35 4.04
N GLY A 101 -2.31 -34.55 4.63
CA GLY A 101 -2.68 -33.29 5.26
C GLY A 101 -3.62 -33.45 6.46
N MET A 102 -3.63 -34.62 7.09
CA MET A 102 -4.58 -34.94 8.16
C MET A 102 -4.19 -34.21 9.46
N ALA A 103 -5.15 -33.51 10.07
CA ALA A 103 -4.96 -32.82 11.35
C ALA A 103 -4.65 -33.80 12.49
N THR A 104 -3.90 -33.34 13.50
CA THR A 104 -3.44 -34.22 14.60
C THR A 104 -4.57 -34.97 15.34
N PRO A 105 -5.76 -34.37 15.60
CA PRO A 105 -6.88 -35.09 16.19
C PRO A 105 -7.41 -36.26 15.33
N LEU A 106 -7.43 -36.10 14.01
CA LEU A 106 -7.85 -37.16 13.08
C LEU A 106 -6.79 -38.27 12.98
N ILE A 107 -5.49 -37.91 13.08
CA ILE A 107 -4.41 -38.91 13.18
C ILE A 107 -4.55 -39.71 14.48
N ALA A 108 -4.87 -39.06 15.59
CA ALA A 108 -5.14 -39.73 16.87
C ALA A 108 -6.30 -40.72 16.75
N GLN A 109 -7.40 -40.31 16.11
CA GLN A 109 -8.54 -41.19 15.79
C GLN A 109 -8.13 -42.36 14.87
N ALA A 110 -7.37 -42.09 13.81
CA ALA A 110 -6.93 -43.09 12.84
C ALA A 110 -6.01 -44.16 13.45
N LEU A 111 -5.27 -43.81 14.51
CA LEU A 111 -4.33 -44.71 15.17
C LEU A 111 -4.85 -45.30 16.49
N TRP A 112 -6.08 -44.97 16.91
CA TRP A 112 -6.62 -45.31 18.23
C TRP A 112 -5.72 -44.87 19.39
N LEU A 113 -5.23 -43.62 19.33
CA LEU A 113 -4.34 -43.04 20.34
C LEU A 113 -4.98 -41.83 21.02
N ALA A 114 -4.56 -41.53 22.24
CA ALA A 114 -4.90 -40.25 22.85
C ALA A 114 -4.19 -39.11 22.08
N LEU A 115 -4.80 -37.92 22.02
CA LEU A 115 -4.21 -36.77 21.32
C LEU A 115 -2.76 -36.47 21.74
N PRO A 116 -2.39 -36.49 23.04
CA PRO A 116 -1.00 -36.26 23.46
C PRO A 116 -0.02 -37.35 22.99
N GLU A 117 -0.49 -38.59 22.82
CA GLU A 117 0.32 -39.70 22.32
C GLU A 117 0.57 -39.56 20.81
N ALA A 118 -0.45 -39.15 20.05
CA ALA A 118 -0.31 -38.85 18.63
C ALA A 118 0.65 -37.64 18.40
N GLN A 119 0.52 -36.58 19.20
CA GLN A 119 1.46 -35.46 19.19
C GLN A 119 2.88 -35.90 19.50
N THR A 120 3.07 -36.78 20.50
CA THR A 120 4.39 -37.32 20.85
C THR A 120 4.98 -38.13 19.70
N LEU A 121 4.19 -39.00 19.06
CA LEU A 121 4.63 -39.76 17.89
C LEU A 121 5.07 -38.88 16.71
N LEU A 122 4.32 -37.80 16.43
CA LEU A 122 4.65 -36.87 15.36
C LEU A 122 5.92 -36.06 15.67
N ILE A 123 6.07 -35.58 16.91
CA ILE A 123 7.25 -34.84 17.36
C ILE A 123 8.50 -35.73 17.33
N GLU A 124 8.41 -36.95 17.86
CA GLU A 124 9.55 -37.88 17.90
C GLU A 124 9.89 -38.39 16.49
N GLY A 125 8.88 -38.63 15.65
CA GLY A 125 9.06 -38.98 14.24
C GLY A 125 9.75 -37.86 13.45
N GLY A 126 9.28 -36.61 13.58
CA GLY A 126 9.87 -35.44 12.94
C GLY A 126 11.32 -35.21 13.39
N ARG A 127 11.58 -35.37 14.69
CA ARG A 127 12.93 -35.26 15.27
C ARG A 127 13.88 -36.34 14.75
N ALA A 128 13.42 -37.59 14.67
CA ALA A 128 14.21 -38.69 14.13
C ALA A 128 14.56 -38.46 12.65
N MET A 129 13.63 -37.88 11.88
CA MET A 129 13.85 -37.52 10.47
C MET A 129 14.77 -36.31 10.29
N SER A 130 14.78 -35.36 11.24
CA SER A 130 15.60 -34.15 11.18
C SER A 130 17.03 -34.32 11.72
N GLY A 131 17.37 -35.51 12.24
CA GLY A 131 18.68 -35.80 12.83
C GLY A 131 18.97 -35.06 14.14
N ALA A 132 17.94 -34.56 14.84
CA ALA A 132 18.11 -33.79 16.07
C ALA A 132 18.29 -34.72 17.28
N THR A 133 19.48 -34.69 17.90
CA THR A 133 19.87 -35.59 19.01
C THR A 133 19.46 -35.09 20.39
N ASP A 134 19.13 -33.82 20.56
CA ASP A 134 18.92 -33.20 21.88
C ASP A 134 17.50 -33.42 22.42
N THR A 135 17.38 -33.74 23.72
CA THR A 135 16.08 -33.91 24.38
C THR A 135 15.35 -32.57 24.48
N LEU A 136 14.14 -32.48 23.91
CA LEU A 136 13.30 -31.28 23.99
C LEU A 136 12.78 -31.10 25.41
N GLY A 137 13.10 -29.96 26.04
CA GLY A 137 12.48 -29.52 27.29
C GLY A 137 10.98 -29.27 27.13
N GLY A 138 10.25 -29.18 28.25
CA GLY A 138 8.78 -29.05 28.24
C GLY A 138 8.25 -27.86 27.43
N ALA A 139 8.89 -26.68 27.54
CA ALA A 139 8.54 -25.49 26.77
C ALA A 139 8.75 -25.67 25.26
N CYS A 140 9.86 -26.30 24.86
CA CYS A 140 10.12 -26.61 23.45
C CYS A 140 9.12 -27.64 22.91
N ARG A 141 8.77 -28.66 23.71
CA ARG A 141 7.76 -29.66 23.33
C ARG A 141 6.39 -29.01 23.12
N SER A 142 5.99 -28.07 23.97
CA SER A 142 4.75 -27.29 23.81
C SER A 142 4.76 -26.39 22.56
N CYS A 143 5.91 -25.76 22.27
CA CYS A 143 6.10 -25.01 21.02
C CYS A 143 5.92 -25.92 19.79
N TRP A 144 6.55 -27.10 19.79
CA TRP A 144 6.44 -28.06 18.70
C TRP A 144 5.03 -28.63 18.54
N SER A 145 4.34 -28.93 19.65
CA SER A 145 2.96 -29.42 19.59
C SER A 145 2.01 -28.37 19.03
N GLY A 146 2.18 -27.09 19.41
CA GLY A 146 1.38 -26.00 18.82
C GLY A 146 1.61 -25.86 17.32
N ARG A 147 2.86 -26.07 16.87
CA ARG A 147 3.22 -26.02 15.44
C ARG A 147 2.70 -27.17 14.60
N LEU A 148 2.25 -28.27 15.22
CA LEU A 148 1.68 -29.36 14.46
C LEU A 148 0.42 -28.92 13.70
N ASP A 149 -0.45 -28.11 14.31
CA ASP A 149 -1.71 -27.71 13.69
C ASP A 149 -1.73 -26.23 13.24
N ASP A 150 -0.82 -25.38 13.75
CA ASP A 150 -0.64 -24.00 13.30
C ASP A 150 0.85 -23.65 13.09
N PRO A 151 1.33 -23.45 11.84
CA PRO A 151 2.73 -23.10 11.56
C PRO A 151 3.14 -21.72 12.10
N ASN A 152 2.23 -20.93 12.67
CA ASN A 152 2.53 -19.67 13.34
C ASN A 152 2.57 -19.78 14.87
N ALA A 153 2.09 -20.89 15.43
CA ALA A 153 2.15 -21.12 16.87
C ALA A 153 3.60 -21.15 17.37
N GLY A 154 3.82 -20.64 18.59
CA GLY A 154 5.12 -20.66 19.26
C GLY A 154 6.17 -19.66 18.74
N ARG A 155 5.81 -18.71 17.86
CA ARG A 155 6.73 -17.67 17.36
C ARG A 155 7.44 -16.88 18.48
N SER A 156 6.72 -16.52 19.53
CA SER A 156 7.28 -15.85 20.71
C SER A 156 8.35 -16.68 21.44
N HIS A 157 8.19 -18.01 21.47
CA HIS A 157 9.19 -18.91 22.04
C HIS A 157 10.41 -19.09 21.13
N MET A 158 10.25 -19.08 19.79
CA MET A 158 11.39 -19.16 18.86
C MET A 158 12.31 -17.93 18.93
N LEU A 159 11.76 -16.76 19.26
CA LEU A 159 12.54 -15.54 19.49
C LEU A 159 13.48 -15.68 20.69
N THR A 160 13.11 -16.48 21.70
CA THR A 160 13.85 -16.59 22.97
C THR A 160 14.60 -17.91 23.15
N CYS A 161 14.19 -18.99 22.48
CA CYS A 161 14.79 -20.32 22.60
C CYS A 161 15.71 -20.65 21.41
N SER A 162 17.03 -20.68 21.65
CA SER A 162 18.03 -21.05 20.64
C SER A 162 17.85 -22.48 20.10
N THR A 163 17.44 -23.43 20.94
CA THR A 163 17.16 -24.81 20.53
C THR A 163 16.02 -24.88 19.51
N CYS A 164 14.90 -24.19 19.77
CA CYS A 164 13.78 -24.15 18.82
C CYS A 164 14.16 -23.41 17.53
N ARG A 165 14.92 -22.32 17.63
CA ARG A 165 15.38 -21.53 16.47
C ARG A 165 16.21 -22.35 15.47
N VAL A 166 16.99 -23.31 15.97
CA VAL A 166 17.82 -24.19 15.11
C VAL A 166 17.07 -25.44 14.68
N ALA A 167 16.28 -26.04 15.58
CA ALA A 167 15.69 -27.35 15.34
C ALA A 167 14.42 -27.30 14.47
N ILE A 168 13.61 -26.23 14.56
CA ILE A 168 12.37 -26.10 13.76
C ILE A 168 12.66 -25.97 12.26
N PRO A 169 13.57 -25.10 11.78
CA PRO A 169 13.88 -25.05 10.35
C PRO A 169 14.42 -26.37 9.80
N ARG A 170 15.17 -27.13 10.60
CA ARG A 170 15.65 -28.48 10.22
C ARG A 170 14.52 -29.49 10.13
N TRP A 171 13.56 -29.44 11.05
CA TRP A 171 12.37 -30.28 11.00
C TRP A 171 11.51 -29.94 9.78
N GLU A 172 11.24 -28.66 9.52
CA GLU A 172 10.48 -28.21 8.33
C GLU A 172 11.17 -28.60 7.02
N GLN A 173 12.51 -28.50 6.97
CA GLN A 173 13.29 -28.98 5.82
C GLN A 173 13.19 -30.51 5.67
N ALA A 174 13.24 -31.26 6.78
CA ALA A 174 13.11 -32.71 6.77
C ALA A 174 11.70 -33.15 6.35
N GLU A 175 10.64 -32.44 6.78
CA GLU A 175 9.27 -32.69 6.33
C GLU A 175 9.10 -32.40 4.84
N ARG A 176 9.61 -31.27 4.33
CA ARG A 176 9.57 -30.97 2.89
C ARG A 176 10.30 -32.03 2.07
N THR A 177 11.52 -32.39 2.48
CA THR A 177 12.31 -33.44 1.82
C THR A 177 11.58 -34.78 1.85
N LEU A 178 10.99 -35.15 2.99
CA LEU A 178 10.22 -36.39 3.12
C LEU A 178 8.95 -36.36 2.26
N SER A 179 8.25 -35.22 2.20
CA SER A 179 7.06 -35.02 1.37
C SER A 179 7.37 -35.26 -0.11
N GLU A 180 8.44 -34.67 -0.63
CA GLU A 180 8.88 -34.87 -2.01
C GLU A 180 9.24 -36.33 -2.32
N HIS A 181 9.89 -37.02 -1.39
CA HIS A 181 10.26 -38.43 -1.57
C HIS A 181 9.04 -39.35 -1.50
N LEU A 182 8.15 -39.14 -0.53
CA LEU A 182 6.91 -39.92 -0.41
C LEU A 182 5.97 -39.62 -1.58
N GLY A 183 5.88 -38.37 -2.03
CA GLY A 183 5.12 -37.96 -3.21
C GLY A 183 5.61 -38.66 -4.48
N ARG A 184 6.93 -38.73 -4.70
CA ARG A 184 7.51 -39.49 -5.82
C ARG A 184 7.30 -41.00 -5.69
N ALA A 185 7.45 -41.56 -4.48
CA ALA A 185 7.34 -43.00 -4.24
C ALA A 185 5.89 -43.53 -4.30
N LEU A 186 4.90 -42.71 -3.88
CA LEU A 186 3.50 -43.12 -3.74
C LEU A 186 2.57 -42.47 -4.77
N GLY A 187 2.94 -41.33 -5.37
CA GLY A 187 2.06 -40.52 -6.22
C GLY A 187 1.55 -41.24 -7.46
N SER A 188 2.39 -42.09 -8.07
CA SER A 188 2.05 -42.90 -9.26
C SER A 188 1.44 -44.26 -8.93
N LEU A 189 1.40 -44.67 -7.66
CA LEU A 189 0.84 -45.97 -7.27
C LEU A 189 -0.68 -45.92 -7.31
N SER A 190 -1.28 -46.65 -8.23
CA SER A 190 -2.72 -46.95 -8.26
C SER A 190 -3.04 -48.18 -7.42
N LEU A 191 -4.31 -48.34 -7.06
CA LEU A 191 -4.79 -49.58 -6.47
C LEU A 191 -4.62 -50.71 -7.50
N PRO A 192 -3.92 -51.82 -7.19
CA PRO A 192 -3.78 -52.92 -8.14
C PRO A 192 -5.14 -53.52 -8.51
N PRO A 193 -5.40 -53.85 -9.79
CA PRO A 193 -6.72 -54.34 -10.25
C PRO A 193 -7.22 -55.54 -9.44
N ALA A 194 -6.35 -56.49 -9.11
CA ALA A 194 -6.70 -57.65 -8.30
C ALA A 194 -7.18 -57.29 -6.87
N ILE A 195 -6.67 -56.20 -6.29
CA ILE A 195 -7.11 -55.71 -4.98
C ILE A 195 -8.44 -54.95 -5.13
N ASP A 196 -8.60 -54.19 -6.22
CA ASP A 196 -9.84 -53.46 -6.51
C ASP A 196 -11.02 -54.41 -6.80
N GLU A 197 -10.76 -55.51 -7.53
CA GLU A 197 -11.73 -56.58 -7.74
C GLU A 197 -12.10 -57.28 -6.43
N ALA A 198 -11.11 -57.63 -5.60
CA ALA A 198 -11.36 -58.25 -4.29
C ALA A 198 -12.11 -57.31 -3.33
N LEU A 199 -11.81 -56.01 -3.39
CA LEU A 199 -12.53 -54.98 -2.65
C LEU A 199 -13.99 -54.88 -3.13
N THR A 200 -14.22 -54.87 -4.44
CA THR A 200 -15.57 -54.87 -5.03
C THR A 200 -16.37 -56.09 -4.60
N ALA A 201 -15.75 -57.28 -4.64
CA ALA A 201 -16.37 -58.52 -4.21
C ALA A 201 -16.73 -58.50 -2.71
N SER A 202 -15.90 -57.89 -1.86
CA SER A 202 -16.18 -57.74 -0.42
C SER A 202 -17.30 -56.75 -0.08
N LEU A 203 -17.62 -55.83 -1.00
CA LEU A 203 -18.68 -54.83 -0.84
C LEU A 203 -20.03 -55.29 -1.42
N ASP A 204 -20.05 -56.42 -2.14
CA ASP A 204 -21.28 -57.00 -2.68
C ASP A 204 -22.03 -57.77 -1.58
N PRO A 205 -23.23 -57.34 -1.17
CA PRO A 205 -24.00 -57.98 -0.10
C PRO A 205 -24.37 -59.45 -0.41
N SER A 206 -24.31 -59.88 -1.68
CA SER A 206 -24.58 -61.27 -2.07
C SER A 206 -23.47 -62.26 -1.65
N THR A 207 -22.28 -61.77 -1.30
CA THR A 207 -21.17 -62.63 -0.82
C THR A 207 -21.24 -62.90 0.70
N HIS A 208 -22.06 -62.14 1.45
CA HIS A 208 -22.19 -62.27 2.91
C HIS A 208 -23.39 -63.10 3.39
N THR A 209 -24.28 -63.52 2.49
CA THR A 209 -25.27 -64.56 2.83
C THR A 209 -24.59 -65.92 2.87
N GLY A 210 -24.37 -66.43 4.08
CA GLY A 210 -24.01 -67.82 4.34
C GLY A 210 -25.08 -68.77 3.82
N HIS A 211 -25.01 -69.09 2.54
CA HIS A 211 -25.65 -70.26 1.97
C HIS A 211 -24.59 -71.34 1.85
N THR A 212 -24.71 -72.34 2.72
CA THR A 212 -24.18 -73.68 2.49
C THR A 212 -24.48 -74.09 1.05
N LEU A 213 -23.42 -74.18 0.24
CA LEU A 213 -23.47 -74.43 -1.19
C LEU A 213 -24.07 -75.82 -1.47
N LEU A 214 -25.37 -75.84 -1.78
CA LEU A 214 -26.09 -76.92 -2.48
C LEU A 214 -25.57 -77.19 -3.91
N TRP A 215 -24.59 -76.40 -4.37
CA TRP A 215 -24.04 -76.39 -5.74
C TRP A 215 -23.03 -77.51 -6.03
N HIS A 216 -22.77 -78.43 -5.09
CA HIS A 216 -21.97 -79.64 -5.32
C HIS A 216 -22.81 -80.87 -5.70
N ARG A 217 -24.10 -80.71 -6.03
CA ARG A 217 -24.87 -81.81 -6.62
C ARG A 217 -24.65 -81.87 -8.14
N PRO A 218 -24.16 -82.99 -8.68
CA PRO A 218 -23.81 -83.13 -10.11
C PRO A 218 -25.00 -82.91 -11.07
N ALA A 219 -26.23 -83.01 -10.57
CA ALA A 219 -27.45 -82.77 -11.35
C ALA A 219 -27.71 -81.28 -11.67
N VAL A 220 -27.24 -80.32 -10.86
CA VAL A 220 -27.49 -78.88 -11.08
C VAL A 220 -26.50 -78.30 -12.10
N LEU A 221 -25.29 -78.84 -12.14
CA LEU A 221 -24.23 -78.43 -13.08
C LEU A 221 -24.59 -78.80 -14.54
N GLN A 222 -25.30 -79.90 -14.76
CA GLN A 222 -25.77 -80.28 -16.09
C GLN A 222 -26.86 -79.34 -16.62
N SER A 223 -27.77 -78.88 -15.76
CA SER A 223 -28.86 -77.96 -16.15
C SER A 223 -28.36 -76.56 -16.49
N VAL A 224 -27.36 -76.07 -15.75
CA VAL A 224 -26.74 -74.75 -16.01
C VAL A 224 -25.94 -74.76 -17.32
N LEU A 225 -25.27 -75.86 -17.63
CA LEU A 225 -24.47 -75.96 -18.86
C LEU A 225 -25.34 -75.98 -20.12
N VAL A 226 -26.50 -76.64 -20.06
CA VAL A 226 -27.53 -76.64 -21.12
C VAL A 226 -28.17 -75.25 -21.27
N LEU A 227 -28.46 -74.57 -20.17
CA LEU A 227 -29.03 -73.22 -20.22
C LEU A 227 -28.04 -72.20 -20.80
N CYS A 228 -26.76 -72.28 -20.42
CA CYS A 228 -25.71 -71.42 -20.96
C CYS A 228 -25.47 -71.65 -22.46
N THR A 229 -25.55 -72.90 -22.94
CA THR A 229 -25.43 -73.20 -24.38
C THR A 229 -26.63 -72.69 -25.18
N LEU A 230 -27.84 -72.77 -24.61
CA LEU A 230 -29.05 -72.20 -25.22
C LEU A 230 -28.99 -70.66 -25.28
N LEU A 231 -28.50 -70.00 -24.22
CA LEU A 231 -28.36 -68.54 -24.17
C LEU A 231 -27.28 -68.03 -25.14
N THR A 232 -26.17 -68.76 -25.30
CA THR A 232 -25.14 -68.39 -26.30
C THR A 232 -25.64 -68.56 -27.73
N LEU A 233 -26.43 -69.60 -28.01
CA LEU A 233 -27.09 -69.74 -29.31
C LEU A 233 -28.10 -68.61 -29.58
N LEU A 234 -28.85 -68.17 -28.56
CA LEU A 234 -29.82 -67.07 -28.70
C LEU A 234 -29.16 -65.70 -28.92
N LEU A 235 -28.00 -65.46 -28.29
CA LEU A 235 -27.20 -64.25 -28.50
C LEU A 235 -26.49 -64.21 -29.87
N LEU A 236 -26.17 -65.37 -30.46
CA LEU A 236 -25.53 -65.47 -31.78
C LEU A 236 -26.50 -65.26 -32.95
N PHE A 237 -27.80 -65.50 -32.76
CA PHE A 237 -28.82 -65.33 -33.81
C PHE A 237 -29.68 -64.06 -33.67
N TRP A 238 -29.43 -63.22 -32.66
CA TRP A 238 -30.17 -61.97 -32.49
C TRP A 238 -29.66 -60.90 -33.48
N PRO A 239 -30.49 -60.28 -34.32
CA PRO A 239 -30.06 -59.24 -35.24
C PRO A 239 -29.88 -57.93 -34.46
N TRP A 240 -28.63 -57.56 -34.16
CA TRP A 240 -28.33 -56.24 -33.61
C TRP A 240 -28.52 -55.22 -34.72
N ARG A 241 -29.66 -54.51 -34.70
CA ARG A 241 -29.83 -53.26 -35.45
C ARG A 241 -28.77 -52.29 -34.95
N THR A 242 -27.75 -52.06 -35.77
CA THR A 242 -26.85 -50.94 -35.62
C THR A 242 -27.60 -49.72 -36.13
N ASP A 243 -28.28 -49.01 -35.23
CA ASP A 243 -28.66 -47.63 -35.49
C ASP A 243 -27.38 -46.82 -35.57
N LYS A 244 -26.81 -46.75 -36.78
CA LYS A 244 -25.93 -45.67 -37.19
C LYS A 244 -26.79 -44.41 -37.12
N LEU A 245 -26.78 -43.74 -35.97
CA LEU A 245 -27.17 -42.34 -35.91
C LEU A 245 -26.28 -41.62 -36.90
N SER A 246 -26.89 -41.26 -38.03
CA SER A 246 -26.28 -40.38 -39.01
C SER A 246 -25.89 -39.13 -38.25
N ALA A 247 -24.60 -38.83 -38.23
CA ALA A 247 -24.11 -37.51 -37.94
C ALA A 247 -24.71 -36.59 -38.99
N THR A 248 -25.89 -36.04 -38.72
CA THR A 248 -26.43 -34.91 -39.43
C THR A 248 -25.44 -33.79 -39.14
N ALA A 249 -24.53 -33.57 -40.11
CA ALA A 249 -23.68 -32.41 -40.18
C ALA A 249 -24.61 -31.19 -40.30
N SER A 250 -25.13 -30.71 -39.16
CA SER A 250 -25.49 -29.31 -39.03
C SER A 250 -24.22 -28.54 -39.35
N ALA A 251 -24.27 -27.65 -40.34
CA ALA A 251 -23.11 -26.92 -40.85
C ALA A 251 -22.25 -26.43 -39.67
N ALA A 252 -21.10 -27.08 -39.45
CA ALA A 252 -20.27 -26.80 -38.29
C ALA A 252 -19.84 -25.33 -38.40
N LEU A 253 -20.25 -24.51 -37.43
CA LEU A 253 -19.81 -23.13 -37.36
C LEU A 253 -18.28 -23.09 -37.44
N PRO A 254 -17.69 -22.10 -38.14
CA PRO A 254 -16.25 -21.98 -38.18
C PRO A 254 -15.71 -21.79 -36.74
N PRO A 255 -14.50 -22.31 -36.41
CA PRO A 255 -13.93 -22.23 -35.06
C PRO A 255 -13.98 -20.84 -34.42
N ALA A 256 -13.75 -19.79 -35.20
CA ALA A 256 -13.85 -18.40 -34.74
C ALA A 256 -15.27 -18.01 -34.30
N ALA A 257 -16.31 -18.49 -35.01
CA ALA A 257 -17.70 -18.24 -34.62
C ALA A 257 -18.10 -19.01 -33.36
N ILE A 258 -17.52 -20.20 -33.12
CA ILE A 258 -17.71 -20.95 -31.87
C ILE A 258 -17.09 -20.20 -30.70
N VAL A 259 -15.84 -19.71 -30.85
CA VAL A 259 -15.19 -18.90 -29.81
C VAL A 259 -15.99 -17.61 -29.55
N ALA A 260 -16.46 -16.92 -30.59
CA ALA A 260 -17.29 -15.73 -30.43
C ALA A 260 -18.63 -16.02 -29.74
N ALA A 261 -19.30 -17.12 -30.08
CA ALA A 261 -20.52 -17.56 -29.41
C ALA A 261 -20.26 -17.88 -27.93
N ALA A 262 -19.18 -18.61 -27.64
CA ALA A 262 -18.77 -18.95 -26.29
C ALA A 262 -18.54 -17.69 -25.44
N ARG A 263 -17.84 -16.67 -25.99
CA ARG A 263 -17.63 -15.37 -25.33
C ARG A 263 -18.96 -14.71 -24.97
N ASN A 264 -19.90 -14.66 -25.91
CA ASN A 264 -21.23 -14.05 -25.69
C ASN A 264 -22.07 -14.81 -24.65
N THR A 265 -21.87 -16.12 -24.53
CA THR A 265 -22.62 -16.96 -23.57
C THR A 265 -21.93 -17.13 -22.22
N TYR A 266 -20.69 -16.65 -22.04
CA TYR A 266 -19.86 -16.96 -20.87
C TYR A 266 -20.51 -16.54 -19.55
N ALA A 267 -20.94 -15.28 -19.47
CA ALA A 267 -21.64 -14.73 -18.30
C ALA A 267 -23.18 -14.92 -18.35
N ALA A 268 -23.71 -15.46 -19.45
CA ALA A 268 -25.15 -15.57 -19.67
C ALA A 268 -25.77 -16.61 -18.73
N VAL A 269 -27.00 -16.32 -18.28
CA VAL A 269 -27.81 -17.26 -17.49
C VAL A 269 -28.73 -18.02 -18.45
N PRO A 270 -28.57 -19.35 -18.59
CA PRO A 270 -29.48 -20.14 -19.41
C PRO A 270 -30.88 -20.14 -18.79
N GLN A 271 -31.90 -20.04 -19.64
CA GLN A 271 -33.30 -20.09 -19.23
C GLN A 271 -33.69 -21.53 -18.88
N VAL A 272 -33.66 -21.86 -17.59
CA VAL A 272 -34.07 -23.16 -17.03
C VAL A 272 -35.02 -22.94 -15.85
N SER A 273 -35.89 -23.91 -15.57
CA SER A 273 -36.82 -23.84 -14.44
C SER A 273 -36.15 -24.25 -13.13
N GLY A 274 -36.19 -23.40 -12.10
CA GLY A 274 -35.53 -23.63 -10.81
C GLY A 274 -34.14 -22.98 -10.75
N PHE A 275 -33.40 -23.23 -9.68
CA PHE A 275 -32.07 -22.67 -9.45
C PHE A 275 -31.01 -23.40 -10.27
N LEU A 276 -30.25 -22.65 -11.06
CA LEU A 276 -29.08 -23.18 -11.73
C LEU A 276 -27.91 -23.20 -10.76
N HIS A 277 -27.31 -24.37 -10.55
CA HIS A 277 -26.07 -24.54 -9.80
C HIS A 277 -24.94 -25.00 -10.72
N ARG A 278 -23.84 -24.25 -10.73
CA ARG A 278 -22.64 -24.53 -11.53
C ARG A 278 -21.41 -24.58 -10.65
N ARG A 279 -20.52 -25.53 -10.95
CA ARG A 279 -19.26 -25.71 -10.21
C ARG A 279 -18.07 -25.73 -11.14
N TRP A 280 -17.01 -25.02 -10.79
CA TRP A 280 -15.76 -24.96 -11.54
C TRP A 280 -14.54 -25.27 -10.68
N ALA A 281 -13.48 -25.70 -11.34
CA ALA A 281 -12.13 -25.65 -10.82
C ALA A 281 -11.36 -24.57 -11.58
N ILE A 282 -10.76 -23.63 -10.84
CA ILE A 282 -9.98 -22.51 -11.39
C ILE A 282 -8.59 -22.56 -10.78
N THR A 283 -7.55 -22.48 -11.62
CA THR A 283 -6.15 -22.57 -11.20
C THR A 283 -5.38 -21.35 -11.68
N LEU A 284 -4.99 -20.47 -10.74
CA LEU A 284 -4.23 -19.25 -11.02
C LEU A 284 -2.72 -19.52 -11.07
N GLY A 285 -1.94 -18.50 -11.50
CA GLY A 285 -0.50 -18.55 -11.82
C GLY A 285 0.42 -18.89 -10.65
N GLN A 286 1.72 -18.56 -10.70
CA GLN A 286 2.69 -18.88 -9.63
C GLN A 286 2.58 -17.87 -8.46
N PRO A 287 2.42 -18.30 -7.19
CA PRO A 287 2.24 -19.68 -6.74
C PRO A 287 0.86 -20.23 -7.10
N GLN A 288 0.81 -21.49 -7.55
CA GLN A 288 -0.40 -22.11 -8.07
C GLN A 288 -1.50 -22.19 -7.02
N LEU A 289 -2.50 -21.32 -7.14
CA LEU A 289 -3.69 -21.32 -6.29
C LEU A 289 -4.84 -22.03 -7.00
N ASN A 290 -5.43 -23.02 -6.33
CA ASN A 290 -6.55 -23.77 -6.84
C ASN A 290 -7.82 -23.37 -6.09
N PHE A 291 -8.81 -22.89 -6.83
CA PHE A 291 -10.11 -22.53 -6.32
C PHE A 291 -11.16 -23.54 -6.79
N GLN A 292 -12.05 -23.92 -5.88
CA GLN A 292 -13.36 -24.43 -6.23
C GLN A 292 -14.31 -23.23 -6.31
N ALA A 293 -14.96 -23.07 -7.45
CA ALA A 293 -15.96 -22.02 -7.66
C ALA A 293 -17.35 -22.64 -7.72
N ASP A 294 -18.31 -22.03 -7.05
CA ASP A 294 -19.70 -22.44 -7.06
C ASP A 294 -20.58 -21.20 -7.31
N GLU A 295 -21.57 -21.34 -8.19
CA GLU A 295 -22.58 -20.30 -8.47
C GLU A 295 -23.97 -20.92 -8.39
N TRP A 296 -24.84 -20.29 -7.61
CA TRP A 296 -26.28 -20.53 -7.62
C TRP A 296 -26.96 -19.27 -8.15
N VAL A 297 -27.85 -19.42 -9.13
CA VAL A 297 -28.60 -18.28 -9.68
C VAL A 297 -30.02 -18.73 -9.98
N ASP A 298 -31.00 -17.89 -9.68
CA ASP A 298 -32.37 -18.03 -10.16
C ASP A 298 -32.44 -17.46 -11.59
N PRO A 299 -32.65 -18.28 -12.64
CA PRO A 299 -32.71 -17.78 -14.01
C PRO A 299 -33.92 -16.87 -14.29
N ALA A 300 -34.99 -16.99 -13.50
CA ALA A 300 -36.16 -16.12 -13.61
C ALA A 300 -35.93 -14.78 -12.88
N HIS A 301 -35.11 -14.81 -11.83
CA HIS A 301 -34.72 -13.66 -11.02
C HIS A 301 -33.20 -13.58 -10.84
N PRO A 302 -32.41 -13.21 -11.88
CA PRO A 302 -30.95 -13.25 -11.82
C PRO A 302 -30.31 -12.41 -10.71
N GLU A 303 -31.07 -11.47 -10.16
CA GLU A 303 -30.76 -10.73 -8.93
C GLU A 303 -30.61 -11.64 -7.69
N ARG A 304 -31.37 -12.75 -7.60
CA ARG A 304 -31.23 -13.80 -6.57
C ARG A 304 -30.11 -14.74 -6.95
N HIS A 305 -28.97 -14.58 -6.30
CA HIS A 305 -27.79 -15.38 -6.61
C HIS A 305 -26.84 -15.53 -5.43
N ARG A 306 -25.94 -16.50 -5.55
CA ARG A 306 -24.77 -16.68 -4.71
C ARG A 306 -23.58 -17.05 -5.58
N MET A 307 -22.48 -16.33 -5.46
CA MET A 307 -21.19 -16.68 -6.04
C MET A 307 -20.18 -16.96 -4.93
N GLN A 308 -19.41 -18.04 -5.05
CA GLN A 308 -18.48 -18.46 -4.03
C GLN A 308 -17.19 -19.01 -4.64
N LEU A 309 -16.06 -18.61 -4.08
CA LEU A 309 -14.76 -19.24 -4.30
C LEU A 309 -14.22 -19.79 -3.00
N VAL A 310 -13.71 -21.01 -3.03
CA VAL A 310 -13.08 -21.70 -1.91
C VAL A 310 -11.65 -22.09 -2.28
N ALA A 311 -10.68 -21.65 -1.48
CA ALA A 311 -9.29 -22.08 -1.56
C ALA A 311 -8.92 -22.79 -0.25
N ASP A 312 -8.30 -23.97 -0.34
CA ASP A 312 -7.85 -24.74 0.83
C ASP A 312 -8.92 -24.90 1.93
N ARG A 313 -10.18 -25.14 1.51
CA ARG A 313 -11.38 -25.27 2.37
C ARG A 313 -11.80 -24.01 3.12
N ARG A 314 -11.23 -22.84 2.77
CA ARG A 314 -11.65 -21.54 3.28
C ARG A 314 -12.30 -20.72 2.18
N VAL A 315 -13.33 -19.97 2.54
CA VAL A 315 -13.96 -19.03 1.63
C VAL A 315 -12.95 -17.97 1.25
N ALA A 316 -12.69 -17.82 -0.04
CA ALA A 316 -11.80 -16.82 -0.58
C ALA A 316 -12.57 -15.57 -1.04
N GLU A 317 -13.73 -15.80 -1.64
CA GLU A 317 -14.69 -14.79 -2.07
C GLU A 317 -16.11 -15.36 -1.91
N TRP A 318 -17.05 -14.51 -1.50
CA TRP A 318 -18.45 -14.85 -1.33
C TRP A 318 -19.32 -13.63 -1.59
N GLU A 319 -20.28 -13.76 -2.49
CA GLU A 319 -21.23 -12.72 -2.92
C GLU A 319 -22.64 -13.30 -2.91
N VAL A 320 -23.61 -12.57 -2.39
CA VAL A 320 -25.03 -12.95 -2.35
C VAL A 320 -25.90 -11.76 -2.66
N GLY A 321 -26.73 -11.88 -3.69
CA GLY A 321 -27.86 -10.98 -3.95
C GLY A 321 -29.16 -11.62 -3.47
N ASP A 322 -29.92 -10.91 -2.65
CA ASP A 322 -31.22 -11.37 -2.15
C ASP A 322 -32.37 -11.18 -3.17
N GLY A 323 -32.13 -10.41 -4.22
CA GLY A 323 -33.08 -10.01 -5.23
C GLY A 323 -34.13 -8.98 -4.78
N GLN A 324 -33.93 -8.35 -3.64
CA GLN A 324 -34.80 -7.32 -3.08
C GLN A 324 -34.04 -6.01 -2.89
N ASP A 325 -33.30 -5.89 -1.79
CA ASP A 325 -32.67 -4.64 -1.38
C ASP A 325 -31.29 -4.80 -0.76
N HIS A 326 -30.76 -6.02 -0.63
CA HIS A 326 -29.42 -6.24 -0.06
C HIS A 326 -28.48 -7.09 -0.93
N LEU A 327 -27.25 -6.61 -1.04
CA LEU A 327 -26.10 -7.40 -1.50
C LEU A 327 -25.15 -7.64 -0.33
N LEU A 328 -24.75 -8.89 -0.13
CA LEU A 328 -23.68 -9.27 0.79
C LEU A 328 -22.43 -9.63 0.00
N TYR A 329 -21.26 -9.12 0.40
CA TYR A 329 -19.99 -9.49 -0.21
C TYR A 329 -18.88 -9.62 0.82
N MET A 330 -18.02 -10.62 0.65
CA MET A 330 -16.81 -10.84 1.45
C MET A 330 -15.67 -11.34 0.57
N SER A 331 -14.46 -10.86 0.86
CA SER A 331 -13.24 -11.45 0.34
C SER A 331 -12.09 -11.38 1.35
N ASN A 332 -11.19 -12.36 1.32
CA ASN A 332 -9.98 -12.39 2.15
C ASN A 332 -8.67 -12.34 1.34
N LEU A 333 -8.73 -12.36 0.00
CA LEU A 333 -7.55 -12.30 -0.88
C LEU A 333 -7.69 -11.18 -1.93
N VAL A 334 -7.91 -9.95 -1.47
CA VAL A 334 -8.17 -8.78 -2.33
C VAL A 334 -7.23 -8.64 -3.54
N PRO A 335 -5.90 -8.86 -3.41
CA PRO A 335 -4.98 -8.80 -4.55
C PRO A 335 -5.41 -9.61 -5.79
N TYR A 336 -6.11 -10.73 -5.57
CA TYR A 336 -6.54 -11.64 -6.64
C TYR A 336 -7.92 -11.30 -7.21
N PHE A 337 -8.78 -10.65 -6.44
CA PHE A 337 -10.19 -10.40 -6.80
C PHE A 337 -10.44 -8.99 -7.30
N CYS A 338 -9.66 -8.05 -6.79
CA CYS A 338 -9.75 -6.62 -7.05
C CYS A 338 -8.46 -6.06 -7.68
N GLY A 339 -7.54 -6.91 -8.16
CA GLY A 339 -6.16 -6.51 -8.44
C GLY A 339 -5.45 -6.03 -7.17
N ALA A 340 -4.34 -5.26 -7.25
CA ALA A 340 -3.73 -4.75 -6.02
C ALA A 340 -4.75 -3.91 -5.24
N SER A 341 -5.02 -4.37 -4.02
CA SER A 341 -5.93 -3.74 -3.10
C SER A 341 -5.58 -2.27 -2.97
N PRO A 342 -6.48 -1.35 -3.36
CA PRO A 342 -6.29 0.05 -3.02
C PRO A 342 -6.05 0.18 -1.52
N ILE A 343 -5.08 1.00 -1.12
CA ILE A 343 -4.84 1.24 0.30
C ILE A 343 -6.13 1.75 0.93
N GLY A 344 -6.56 1.10 2.02
CA GLY A 344 -7.89 1.29 2.64
C GLY A 344 -8.91 0.19 2.34
N VAL A 345 -8.79 -0.55 1.23
CA VAL A 345 -9.69 -1.69 0.95
C VAL A 345 -9.33 -2.92 1.79
N GLN A 346 -8.06 -3.03 2.20
CA GLN A 346 -7.58 -4.10 3.07
C GLN A 346 -8.29 -4.12 4.44
N SER A 347 -8.75 -2.98 4.95
CA SER A 347 -9.51 -2.94 6.21
C SER A 347 -10.91 -3.57 6.11
N HIS A 348 -11.39 -3.87 4.90
CA HIS A 348 -12.71 -4.50 4.67
C HIS A 348 -12.62 -5.98 4.34
N THR A 349 -11.41 -6.53 4.44
CA THR A 349 -11.14 -7.94 4.23
C THR A 349 -11.53 -8.75 5.44
N ASN A 350 -12.01 -9.98 5.20
CA ASN A 350 -12.56 -10.83 6.27
C ASN A 350 -13.75 -10.19 7.00
N GLU A 351 -14.49 -9.30 6.34
CA GLU A 351 -15.77 -8.76 6.82
C GLU A 351 -16.87 -9.15 5.83
N ARG A 352 -18.05 -9.51 6.32
CA ARG A 352 -19.24 -9.66 5.48
C ARG A 352 -19.85 -8.28 5.33
N ASN A 353 -19.60 -7.66 4.20
CA ASN A 353 -20.05 -6.32 3.91
C ASN A 353 -21.49 -6.39 3.36
N SER A 354 -22.38 -5.56 3.87
CA SER A 354 -23.78 -5.46 3.42
C SER A 354 -24.04 -4.09 2.83
N TRP A 355 -24.62 -4.03 1.63
CA TRP A 355 -25.04 -2.79 0.97
C TRP A 355 -26.53 -2.82 0.70
N THR A 356 -27.17 -1.66 0.85
CA THR A 356 -28.57 -1.49 0.45
C THR A 356 -28.64 -1.11 -1.03
N MET A 357 -29.14 -1.98 -1.90
CA MET A 357 -29.24 -1.76 -3.34
C MET A 357 -30.34 -2.59 -4.01
N GLY A 358 -30.97 -2.02 -5.03
CA GLY A 358 -32.11 -2.64 -5.70
C GLY A 358 -31.74 -3.81 -6.62
N PRO A 359 -32.73 -4.59 -7.10
CA PRO A 359 -32.52 -5.83 -7.82
C PRO A 359 -31.67 -5.68 -9.09
N THR A 360 -31.88 -4.59 -9.84
CA THR A 360 -31.14 -4.31 -11.07
C THR A 360 -29.65 -4.09 -10.83
N GLN A 361 -29.27 -3.47 -9.69
CA GLN A 361 -27.87 -3.28 -9.33
C GLN A 361 -27.22 -4.60 -8.92
N GLN A 362 -27.92 -5.44 -8.17
CA GLN A 362 -27.44 -6.78 -7.80
C GLN A 362 -27.17 -7.65 -9.05
N ALA A 363 -28.10 -7.66 -10.01
CA ALA A 363 -27.92 -8.40 -11.27
C ALA A 363 -26.77 -7.84 -12.12
N ALA A 364 -26.56 -6.51 -12.10
CA ALA A 364 -25.45 -5.86 -12.81
C ALA A 364 -24.10 -6.25 -12.21
N ILE A 365 -23.95 -6.19 -10.87
CA ILE A 365 -22.72 -6.57 -10.16
C ILE A 365 -22.36 -8.03 -10.45
N ARG A 366 -23.32 -8.96 -10.33
CA ARG A 366 -23.12 -10.37 -10.70
C ARG A 366 -22.55 -10.52 -12.11
N THR A 367 -23.11 -9.78 -13.06
CA THR A 367 -22.70 -9.84 -14.48
C THR A 367 -21.29 -9.29 -14.67
N VAL A 368 -20.97 -8.16 -14.02
CA VAL A 368 -19.63 -7.57 -14.04
C VAL A 368 -18.63 -8.52 -13.38
N ARG A 369 -18.98 -9.19 -12.29
CA ARG A 369 -18.07 -10.10 -11.57
C ARG A 369 -17.50 -11.22 -12.45
N TRP A 370 -18.29 -11.73 -13.40
CA TRP A 370 -17.83 -12.71 -14.40
C TRP A 370 -16.72 -12.20 -15.35
N HIS A 371 -16.48 -10.89 -15.40
CA HIS A 371 -15.45 -10.23 -16.21
C HIS A 371 -14.22 -9.81 -15.40
N HIS A 372 -14.19 -10.05 -14.09
CA HIS A 372 -13.08 -9.67 -13.22
C HIS A 372 -12.52 -10.83 -12.36
N GLY A 373 -11.30 -10.64 -11.86
CA GLY A 373 -10.65 -11.59 -10.95
C GLY A 373 -10.54 -13.03 -11.49
N PRO A 374 -10.66 -14.06 -10.62
CA PRO A 374 -10.56 -15.46 -11.03
C PRO A 374 -11.74 -15.93 -11.89
N TRP A 375 -12.92 -15.34 -11.73
CA TRP A 375 -14.11 -15.65 -12.52
C TRP A 375 -13.90 -15.38 -14.00
N ALA A 376 -13.09 -14.38 -14.37
CA ALA A 376 -12.78 -14.05 -15.76
C ALA A 376 -11.75 -14.98 -16.43
N THR A 377 -11.18 -15.96 -15.72
CA THR A 377 -10.12 -16.82 -16.26
C THR A 377 -10.55 -17.50 -17.56
N GLY A 378 -11.77 -18.05 -17.63
CA GLY A 378 -12.27 -18.69 -18.85
C GLY A 378 -12.46 -17.70 -20.00
N LEU A 379 -12.95 -16.49 -19.71
CA LEU A 379 -13.11 -15.42 -20.70
C LEU A 379 -11.76 -14.98 -21.28
N HIS A 380 -10.74 -14.81 -20.43
CA HIS A 380 -9.39 -14.46 -20.87
C HIS A 380 -8.83 -15.46 -21.91
N TYR A 381 -9.02 -16.76 -21.69
CA TYR A 381 -8.58 -17.76 -22.66
C TYR A 381 -9.41 -17.76 -23.96
N LEU A 382 -10.68 -17.41 -23.90
CA LEU A 382 -11.49 -17.19 -25.10
C LEU A 382 -11.00 -15.97 -25.88
N ASP A 383 -10.59 -14.90 -25.21
CA ASP A 383 -10.01 -13.72 -25.84
C ASP A 383 -8.66 -14.04 -26.50
N LEU A 384 -7.77 -14.78 -25.82
CA LEU A 384 -6.52 -15.27 -26.39
C LEU A 384 -6.78 -16.10 -27.65
N ALA A 385 -7.74 -17.03 -27.59
CA ALA A 385 -8.11 -17.87 -28.73
C ALA A 385 -8.71 -17.09 -29.90
N ALA A 386 -9.47 -16.03 -29.62
CA ALA A 386 -10.05 -15.16 -30.64
C ALA A 386 -8.97 -14.38 -31.42
N THR A 387 -7.83 -14.08 -30.77
CA THR A 387 -6.68 -13.38 -31.36
C THR A 387 -5.54 -14.32 -31.80
N ALA A 388 -5.72 -15.63 -31.72
CA ALA A 388 -4.68 -16.59 -32.04
C ALA A 388 -4.32 -16.56 -33.53
N ASP A 389 -3.03 -16.74 -33.85
CA ASP A 389 -2.55 -16.81 -35.23
C ASP A 389 -3.17 -18.00 -35.98
N THR A 390 -3.41 -19.10 -35.26
CA THR A 390 -4.13 -20.26 -35.78
C THR A 390 -5.19 -20.74 -34.79
N LEU A 391 -6.38 -21.04 -35.30
CA LEU A 391 -7.49 -21.61 -34.56
C LEU A 391 -8.13 -22.74 -35.38
N ARG A 392 -8.04 -23.98 -34.90
CA ARG A 392 -8.47 -25.19 -35.62
C ARG A 392 -9.35 -26.09 -34.76
N SER A 393 -10.32 -26.75 -35.38
CA SER A 393 -11.10 -27.79 -34.70
C SER A 393 -10.36 -29.12 -34.71
N LEU A 394 -10.33 -29.80 -33.56
CA LEU A 394 -9.83 -31.17 -33.42
C LEU A 394 -10.96 -32.21 -33.46
N GLY A 395 -12.19 -31.79 -33.72
CA GLY A 395 -13.37 -32.64 -33.80
C GLY A 395 -14.16 -32.76 -32.50
N ILE A 396 -15.22 -33.57 -32.55
CA ILE A 396 -16.11 -33.86 -31.44
C ILE A 396 -15.74 -35.24 -30.86
N ALA A 397 -15.56 -35.32 -29.55
CA ALA A 397 -15.30 -36.56 -28.82
C ALA A 397 -16.43 -36.85 -27.82
N GLY A 398 -16.77 -38.13 -27.62
CA GLY A 398 -17.85 -38.56 -26.71
C GLY A 398 -19.18 -38.84 -27.42
N SER A 399 -20.21 -39.23 -26.66
CA SER A 399 -21.56 -39.49 -27.17
C SER A 399 -22.63 -38.92 -26.22
N GLY A 400 -23.80 -38.55 -26.78
CA GLY A 400 -24.91 -37.98 -26.01
C GLY A 400 -24.54 -36.65 -25.33
N SER A 401 -25.00 -36.46 -24.09
CA SER A 401 -24.72 -35.27 -23.26
C SER A 401 -23.25 -35.14 -22.82
N ALA A 402 -22.42 -36.16 -23.05
CA ALA A 402 -20.98 -36.14 -22.78
C ALA A 402 -20.13 -35.75 -24.00
N ALA A 403 -20.75 -35.48 -25.15
CA ALA A 403 -20.04 -35.03 -26.34
C ALA A 403 -19.41 -33.65 -26.10
N THR A 404 -18.16 -33.47 -26.53
CA THR A 404 -17.42 -32.20 -26.43
C THR A 404 -16.71 -31.88 -27.73
N LEU A 405 -16.81 -30.62 -28.19
CA LEU A 405 -16.07 -30.10 -29.33
C LEU A 405 -14.74 -29.52 -28.83
N THR A 406 -13.61 -29.99 -29.38
CA THR A 406 -12.29 -29.46 -28.98
C THR A 406 -11.72 -28.55 -30.06
N LEU A 407 -11.31 -27.35 -29.69
CA LEU A 407 -10.55 -26.43 -30.52
C LEU A 407 -9.10 -26.31 -30.01
N SER A 408 -8.17 -26.09 -30.92
CA SER A 408 -6.76 -25.82 -30.65
C SER A 408 -6.40 -24.44 -31.18
N ALA A 409 -5.76 -23.64 -30.32
CA ALA A 409 -5.30 -22.30 -30.62
C ALA A 409 -3.80 -22.17 -30.35
N GLU A 410 -3.08 -21.55 -31.29
CA GLU A 410 -1.63 -21.28 -31.20
C GLU A 410 -1.38 -19.86 -31.72
N GLY A 411 -0.47 -19.12 -31.08
CA GLY A 411 -0.09 -17.80 -31.56
C GLY A 411 0.90 -17.09 -30.64
N ARG A 412 1.34 -15.89 -31.04
CA ARG A 412 2.38 -15.11 -30.32
C ARG A 412 2.08 -14.82 -28.84
N ALA A 413 0.80 -14.69 -28.49
CA ALA A 413 0.37 -14.43 -27.12
C ALA A 413 0.13 -15.71 -26.29
N ILE A 414 0.24 -16.89 -26.91
CA ILE A 414 -0.02 -18.19 -26.28
C ILE A 414 1.31 -18.94 -26.13
N SER A 415 1.73 -19.18 -24.89
CA SER A 415 2.90 -20.03 -24.61
C SER A 415 2.54 -21.51 -24.85
N GLY A 416 2.87 -22.03 -26.03
CA GLY A 416 2.59 -23.42 -26.43
C GLY A 416 1.27 -23.58 -27.21
N THR A 417 0.48 -24.59 -26.87
CA THR A 417 -0.82 -24.86 -27.51
C THR A 417 -1.94 -24.76 -26.47
N LEU A 418 -2.97 -23.97 -26.79
CA LEU A 418 -4.19 -23.88 -26.00
C LEU A 418 -5.25 -24.83 -26.56
N LEU A 419 -5.83 -25.66 -25.71
CA LEU A 419 -6.96 -26.54 -26.03
C LEU A 419 -8.21 -26.07 -25.29
N LEU A 420 -9.29 -25.86 -26.03
CA LEU A 420 -10.57 -25.39 -25.53
C LEU A 420 -11.65 -26.43 -25.83
N ARG A 421 -12.34 -26.91 -24.80
CA ARG A 421 -13.46 -27.85 -24.94
C ARG A 421 -14.77 -27.11 -24.77
N PHE A 422 -15.70 -27.34 -25.68
CA PHE A 422 -17.02 -26.74 -25.72
C PHE A 422 -18.10 -27.79 -25.70
N ASP A 423 -19.27 -27.40 -25.20
CA ASP A 423 -20.52 -28.09 -25.48
C ASP A 423 -20.84 -27.97 -26.98
N PRO A 424 -21.09 -29.08 -27.70
CA PRO A 424 -21.23 -29.04 -29.16
C PRO A 424 -22.56 -28.41 -29.63
N VAL A 425 -23.52 -28.18 -28.74
CA VAL A 425 -24.83 -27.59 -29.08
C VAL A 425 -24.92 -26.14 -28.60
N SER A 426 -24.64 -25.90 -27.33
CA SER A 426 -24.72 -24.55 -26.73
C SER A 426 -23.45 -23.71 -26.97
N HIS A 427 -22.36 -24.33 -27.42
CA HIS A 427 -21.03 -23.72 -27.50
C HIS A 427 -20.50 -23.16 -26.17
N ALA A 428 -21.10 -23.55 -25.05
CA ALA A 428 -20.62 -23.17 -23.73
C ALA A 428 -19.23 -23.78 -23.46
N LEU A 429 -18.30 -22.98 -22.94
CA LEU A 429 -16.96 -23.45 -22.57
C LEU A 429 -17.06 -24.47 -21.44
N ARG A 430 -16.38 -25.62 -21.59
CA ARG A 430 -16.32 -26.72 -20.61
C ARG A 430 -14.95 -26.84 -19.95
N GLU A 431 -13.87 -26.62 -20.71
CA GLU A 431 -12.51 -26.78 -20.20
C GLU A 431 -11.52 -25.94 -21.01
N VAL A 432 -10.52 -25.40 -20.31
CA VAL A 432 -9.32 -24.81 -20.89
C VAL A 432 -8.12 -25.64 -20.45
N ARG A 433 -7.24 -25.99 -21.40
CA ARG A 433 -6.00 -26.73 -21.13
C ARG A 433 -4.84 -26.12 -21.90
N GLU A 434 -3.77 -25.79 -21.19
CA GLU A 434 -2.50 -25.34 -21.77
C GLU A 434 -1.55 -26.53 -21.91
N LEU A 435 -0.91 -26.63 -23.06
CA LEU A 435 0.17 -27.57 -23.34
C LEU A 435 1.45 -26.80 -23.59
N GLN A 436 2.37 -26.84 -22.63
CA GLN A 436 3.69 -26.23 -22.76
C GLN A 436 4.73 -27.30 -23.05
N HIS A 437 5.69 -26.99 -23.92
CA HIS A 437 6.82 -27.88 -24.20
C HIS A 437 8.05 -27.34 -23.49
N ASN A 438 8.49 -28.03 -22.44
CA ASN A 438 9.66 -27.65 -21.66
C ASN A 438 10.71 -28.77 -21.75
N ASN A 439 11.85 -28.51 -22.41
CA ASN A 439 12.95 -29.48 -22.57
C ASN A 439 12.54 -30.87 -23.11
N GLY A 440 11.56 -30.91 -24.03
CA GLY A 440 11.06 -32.16 -24.62
C GLY A 440 10.02 -32.91 -23.78
N GLN A 441 9.63 -32.38 -22.61
CA GLN A 441 8.46 -32.83 -21.86
C GLN A 441 7.28 -31.90 -22.14
N THR A 442 6.10 -32.49 -22.39
CA THR A 442 4.86 -31.73 -22.46
C THR A 442 4.32 -31.57 -21.04
N GLU A 443 4.40 -30.35 -20.52
CA GLU A 443 3.73 -29.96 -19.27
C GLU A 443 2.31 -29.54 -19.59
N GLU A 444 1.37 -30.07 -18.82
CA GLU A 444 -0.05 -29.79 -18.98
C GLU A 444 -0.58 -29.01 -17.77
N ARG A 445 -1.35 -27.96 -18.04
CA ARG A 445 -2.07 -27.20 -17.03
C ARG A 445 -3.53 -27.00 -17.42
N VAL A 446 -4.45 -27.18 -16.47
CA VAL A 446 -5.89 -26.94 -16.67
C VAL A 446 -6.30 -25.72 -15.83
N PRO A 447 -6.16 -24.50 -16.36
CA PRO A 447 -6.44 -23.27 -15.59
C PRO A 447 -7.93 -23.05 -15.29
N TRP A 448 -8.83 -23.65 -16.07
CA TRP A 448 -10.27 -23.48 -15.91
C TRP A 448 -11.04 -24.71 -16.38
N GLN A 449 -11.97 -25.21 -15.57
CA GLN A 449 -12.81 -26.35 -15.93
C GLN A 449 -14.17 -26.29 -15.24
N LEU A 450 -15.25 -26.39 -16.03
CA LEU A 450 -16.60 -26.62 -15.52
C LEU A 450 -16.74 -28.09 -15.10
N ARG A 451 -16.96 -28.33 -13.81
CA ARG A 451 -17.05 -29.66 -13.20
C ARG A 451 -18.46 -30.24 -13.26
N SER A 452 -19.46 -29.42 -13.00
CA SER A 452 -20.86 -29.84 -13.07
C SER A 452 -21.80 -28.67 -13.31
N THR A 453 -22.97 -29.00 -13.85
CA THR A 453 -24.12 -28.11 -13.95
C THR A 453 -25.34 -28.91 -13.57
N GLU A 454 -26.13 -28.41 -12.64
CA GLU A 454 -27.38 -29.02 -12.21
C GLU A 454 -28.45 -27.95 -12.01
N THR A 455 -29.71 -28.37 -12.03
CA THR A 455 -30.85 -27.50 -11.75
C THR A 455 -31.57 -28.04 -10.52
N LEU A 456 -31.72 -27.18 -9.51
CA LEU A 456 -32.33 -27.47 -8.23
C LEU A 456 -33.72 -26.85 -8.19
N ASP A 457 -34.70 -27.54 -7.63
CA ASP A 457 -36.01 -26.93 -7.41
C ASP A 457 -35.98 -25.99 -6.19
N GLU A 458 -36.96 -25.08 -6.12
CA GLU A 458 -37.03 -24.10 -5.02
C GLU A 458 -37.30 -24.78 -3.66
N GLN A 459 -37.93 -25.96 -3.66
CA GLN A 459 -38.17 -26.76 -2.47
C GLN A 459 -36.89 -27.35 -1.88
N THR A 460 -35.86 -27.60 -2.70
CA THR A 460 -34.52 -28.02 -2.27
C THR A 460 -33.71 -26.83 -1.75
N VAL A 461 -33.90 -25.63 -2.32
CA VAL A 461 -33.09 -24.45 -2.01
C VAL A 461 -33.54 -23.73 -0.72
N ALA A 462 -34.85 -23.56 -0.51
CA ALA A 462 -35.40 -22.78 0.60
C ALA A 462 -35.11 -23.35 2.01
N PRO A 463 -35.21 -24.67 2.28
CA PRO A 463 -35.01 -25.20 3.63
C PRO A 463 -33.56 -25.16 4.11
N HIS A 464 -32.61 -25.07 3.18
CA HIS A 464 -31.17 -25.15 3.44
C HIS A 464 -30.48 -23.79 3.41
N ASP A 465 -31.25 -22.71 3.22
CA ASP A 465 -30.74 -21.34 3.14
C ASP A 465 -29.56 -21.24 2.15
N LEU A 466 -29.61 -21.98 1.04
CA LEU A 466 -28.44 -22.20 0.18
C LEU A 466 -27.94 -20.92 -0.49
N LEU A 467 -28.78 -19.89 -0.63
CA LEU A 467 -28.37 -18.61 -1.20
C LEU A 467 -27.66 -17.72 -0.17
N THR A 468 -28.14 -17.69 1.07
CA THR A 468 -27.71 -16.73 2.10
C THR A 468 -26.79 -17.32 3.17
N SER A 469 -26.71 -18.64 3.27
CA SER A 469 -25.85 -19.32 4.24
C SER A 469 -24.37 -19.07 3.96
N TYR A 470 -23.64 -18.62 4.98
CA TYR A 470 -22.18 -18.58 4.92
C TYR A 470 -21.62 -20.00 5.11
N PRO A 471 -20.66 -20.47 4.29
CA PRO A 471 -20.26 -21.88 4.25
C PRO A 471 -19.27 -22.31 5.35
N ASP A 472 -18.85 -21.40 6.23
CA ASP A 472 -18.01 -21.69 7.41
C ASP A 472 -18.81 -21.43 8.70
N ASP A 473 -18.61 -22.27 9.71
CA ASP A 473 -19.20 -22.11 11.04
C ASP A 473 -18.71 -20.81 11.73
N ASN A 474 -17.47 -20.42 11.43
CA ASN A 474 -16.89 -19.16 11.92
C ASN A 474 -17.20 -18.01 10.96
N GLN A 475 -18.39 -17.45 11.09
CA GLN A 475 -18.83 -16.33 10.27
C GLN A 475 -18.02 -15.06 10.58
N PRO A 476 -17.47 -14.38 9.56
CA PRO A 476 -16.87 -13.06 9.74
C PRO A 476 -17.93 -12.03 10.18
N PRO A 477 -17.50 -10.93 10.83
CA PRO A 477 -18.40 -9.88 11.29
C PRO A 477 -19.19 -9.30 10.10
N LEU A 478 -20.50 -9.09 10.31
CA LEU A 478 -21.37 -8.40 9.37
C LEU A 478 -21.22 -6.89 9.58
N VAL A 479 -20.91 -6.15 8.52
CA VAL A 479 -20.71 -4.69 8.55
C VAL A 479 -21.61 -4.05 7.50
N GLU A 480 -22.51 -3.18 7.94
CA GLU A 480 -23.33 -2.36 7.04
C GLU A 480 -22.48 -1.24 6.42
N ARG A 481 -22.55 -1.12 5.10
CA ARG A 481 -21.81 -0.15 4.30
C ARG A 481 -22.71 0.93 3.76
N THR A 482 -22.10 2.09 3.49
CA THR A 482 -22.80 3.20 2.86
C THR A 482 -22.84 2.97 1.36
N SER A 483 -24.04 2.79 0.80
CA SER A 483 -24.24 2.72 -0.65
C SER A 483 -23.85 4.04 -1.34
N PRO A 484 -23.41 4.02 -2.61
CA PRO A 484 -23.34 2.87 -3.52
C PRO A 484 -22.00 2.10 -3.49
N ILE A 485 -21.99 0.89 -4.04
CA ILE A 485 -20.76 0.27 -4.56
C ILE A 485 -20.35 1.06 -5.80
N ILE A 486 -19.07 1.42 -5.90
CA ILE A 486 -18.57 2.29 -6.97
C ILE A 486 -17.87 1.47 -8.06
N ASP A 487 -17.14 0.44 -7.64
CA ASP A 487 -16.44 -0.47 -8.54
C ASP A 487 -17.16 -1.83 -8.53
N ASP A 488 -18.08 -2.06 -9.47
CA ASP A 488 -18.80 -3.34 -9.59
C ASP A 488 -17.83 -4.53 -9.80
N GLY A 489 -16.63 -4.27 -10.35
CA GLY A 489 -15.56 -5.26 -10.50
C GLY A 489 -14.77 -5.51 -9.21
N CYS A 490 -14.87 -4.62 -8.22
CA CYS A 490 -14.33 -4.80 -6.87
C CYS A 490 -15.32 -4.28 -5.82
N PRO A 491 -16.33 -5.10 -5.44
CA PRO A 491 -17.40 -4.70 -4.51
C PRO A 491 -16.94 -4.19 -3.15
N LEU A 492 -15.68 -4.38 -2.75
CA LEU A 492 -15.11 -3.80 -1.54
C LEU A 492 -14.79 -2.30 -1.63
N THR A 493 -14.86 -1.71 -2.83
CA THR A 493 -14.60 -0.28 -3.04
C THR A 493 -15.92 0.48 -2.86
N GLY A 494 -16.15 0.93 -1.64
CA GLY A 494 -17.27 1.77 -1.26
C GLY A 494 -16.97 3.26 -1.41
N SER A 495 -17.95 4.05 -1.00
CA SER A 495 -17.89 5.51 -1.06
C SER A 495 -16.85 6.07 -0.07
N GLU A 496 -16.73 5.45 1.10
CA GLU A 496 -15.88 5.85 2.21
C GLU A 496 -14.36 5.83 1.92
N GLN A 497 -13.91 5.09 0.89
CA GLN A 497 -12.51 5.08 0.47
C GLN A 497 -12.22 6.08 -0.66
N THR A 498 -13.27 6.69 -1.25
CA THR A 498 -13.08 7.65 -2.34
C THR A 498 -12.71 9.03 -1.85
N GLN A 499 -11.74 9.62 -2.54
CA GLN A 499 -11.22 10.95 -2.29
C GLN A 499 -11.64 11.87 -3.44
N SER A 500 -11.97 13.11 -3.09
CA SER A 500 -12.26 14.12 -4.09
C SER A 500 -10.98 14.51 -4.84
N LEU A 501 -10.93 14.24 -6.15
CA LEU A 501 -9.79 14.61 -7.00
C LEU A 501 -9.46 16.11 -6.94
N PRO A 502 -10.42 17.06 -7.12
CA PRO A 502 -10.07 18.48 -7.02
C PRO A 502 -9.45 18.80 -5.66
N ARG A 503 -9.97 18.21 -4.58
CA ARG A 503 -9.42 18.33 -3.22
C ARG A 503 -7.95 17.93 -3.15
N LEU A 504 -7.59 16.81 -3.78
CA LEU A 504 -6.21 16.32 -3.79
C LEU A 504 -5.29 17.16 -4.66
N LEU A 505 -5.74 17.57 -5.85
CA LEU A 505 -4.95 18.41 -6.76
C LEU A 505 -4.65 19.80 -6.20
N MET A 506 -5.40 20.24 -5.19
CA MET A 506 -5.21 21.51 -4.52
C MET A 506 -4.21 21.46 -3.35
N MET A 507 -3.77 20.27 -2.92
CA MET A 507 -2.88 20.13 -1.77
C MET A 507 -1.43 20.50 -2.14
N PRO A 508 -0.80 21.51 -1.49
CA PRO A 508 0.48 22.08 -1.91
C PRO A 508 1.69 21.13 -1.78
N ASN A 509 1.55 20.04 -1.02
CA ASN A 509 2.61 19.04 -0.80
C ASN A 509 2.27 17.67 -1.39
N LEU A 510 1.17 17.56 -2.13
CA LEU A 510 0.84 16.33 -2.83
C LEU A 510 1.69 16.28 -4.11
N GLY A 511 2.52 15.25 -4.21
CA GLY A 511 3.24 14.95 -5.43
C GLY A 511 2.30 14.68 -6.60
N PRO A 512 2.83 14.64 -7.83
CA PRO A 512 2.02 14.52 -9.03
C PRO A 512 1.22 13.21 -9.02
N LEU A 513 -0.12 13.31 -8.92
CA LEU A 513 -1.00 12.17 -9.17
C LEU A 513 -0.96 11.84 -10.65
N ILE A 514 -0.34 10.72 -11.02
CA ILE A 514 -0.28 10.29 -12.42
C ILE A 514 -1.62 9.67 -12.82
N GLY A 515 -2.17 10.15 -13.93
CA GLY A 515 -3.45 9.70 -14.47
C GLY A 515 -3.58 9.93 -15.96
N LEU A 516 -4.78 9.69 -16.48
CA LEU A 516 -5.15 9.87 -17.86
C LEU A 516 -5.97 11.15 -18.01
N SER A 517 -5.67 11.98 -19.01
CA SER A 517 -6.41 13.23 -19.26
C SER A 517 -7.79 13.04 -19.91
N ALA A 518 -8.04 11.89 -20.55
CA ALA A 518 -9.35 11.47 -21.06
C ALA A 518 -9.63 10.01 -20.70
N LEU A 519 -10.91 9.60 -20.68
CA LEU A 519 -11.29 8.19 -20.53
C LEU A 519 -11.02 7.44 -21.85
N PRO A 520 -10.21 6.37 -21.83
CA PRO A 520 -10.12 5.45 -22.94
C PRO A 520 -11.43 4.71 -23.22
N THR A 521 -11.57 4.17 -24.42
CA THR A 521 -12.70 3.31 -24.81
C THR A 521 -12.87 2.13 -23.86
N GLY A 522 -14.10 1.93 -23.39
CA GLY A 522 -14.46 0.84 -22.46
C GLY A 522 -14.35 1.22 -20.98
N LEU A 523 -13.86 2.41 -20.65
CA LEU A 523 -13.90 2.99 -19.31
C LEU A 523 -14.99 4.08 -19.26
N ASN A 524 -15.77 4.11 -18.19
CA ASN A 524 -16.89 5.05 -18.02
C ASN A 524 -16.67 6.03 -16.85
N GLN A 525 -15.80 5.69 -15.90
CA GLN A 525 -15.59 6.49 -14.71
C GLN A 525 -14.16 6.38 -14.19
N ALA A 526 -13.74 7.38 -13.43
CA ALA A 526 -12.49 7.43 -12.70
C ALA A 526 -12.76 7.75 -11.24
N LEU A 527 -11.92 7.29 -10.33
CA LEU A 527 -11.96 7.65 -8.92
C LEU A 527 -10.55 7.71 -8.36
N VAL A 528 -10.39 8.47 -7.29
CA VAL A 528 -9.17 8.43 -6.48
C VAL A 528 -9.50 7.71 -5.18
N VAL A 529 -8.79 6.64 -4.90
CA VAL A 529 -8.97 5.83 -3.68
C VAL A 529 -7.81 6.08 -2.74
N GLY A 530 -8.09 6.19 -1.45
CA GLY A 530 -7.08 6.27 -0.42
C GLY A 530 -7.61 5.75 0.91
N PRO A 531 -6.79 5.78 1.99
CA PRO A 531 -7.26 5.43 3.32
C PRO A 531 -8.49 6.28 3.69
N PRO A 532 -9.50 5.69 4.34
CA PRO A 532 -10.70 6.42 4.76
C PRO A 532 -10.28 7.62 5.61
N ASP A 533 -10.84 8.80 5.33
CA ASP A 533 -10.64 10.03 6.11
C ASP A 533 -11.28 9.79 7.50
N PRO A 534 -10.52 9.55 8.58
CA PRO A 534 -11.11 9.20 9.87
C PRO A 534 -11.90 10.35 10.51
N ALA A 535 -11.90 11.54 9.88
CA ALA A 535 -12.35 12.79 10.49
C ALA A 535 -13.27 13.67 9.62
N ALA A 536 -13.96 13.13 8.62
CA ALA A 536 -14.95 13.89 7.83
C ALA A 536 -16.39 13.46 8.17
N PRO A 537 -17.04 14.17 9.12
CA PRO A 537 -17.87 15.28 8.63
C PRO A 537 -17.25 16.66 8.88
N ASN A 538 -16.52 16.86 9.97
CA ASN A 538 -16.14 18.21 10.44
C ASN A 538 -14.80 18.24 11.20
N GLY A 539 -13.66 17.93 10.58
CA GLY A 539 -12.39 18.24 11.25
C GLY A 539 -11.17 17.58 10.65
N PHE A 540 -10.47 18.30 9.76
CA PHE A 540 -9.14 17.92 9.31
C PHE A 540 -8.15 18.05 10.48
N ASN A 541 -7.97 16.99 11.27
CA ASN A 541 -6.90 16.96 12.27
C ASN A 541 -5.55 16.84 11.54
N GLN A 542 -4.69 17.83 11.75
CA GLN A 542 -3.45 18.14 11.03
C GLN A 542 -2.32 17.08 11.11
N GLN A 543 -2.58 15.86 11.57
CA GLN A 543 -1.54 14.84 11.76
C GLN A 543 -1.45 13.77 10.67
N PHE A 544 -2.42 13.69 9.74
CA PHE A 544 -2.26 12.81 8.59
C PHE A 544 -1.55 13.55 7.45
N ARG A 545 -0.21 13.43 7.41
CA ARG A 545 0.50 13.52 6.14
C ARG A 545 -0.05 12.40 5.26
N LEU A 546 -1.00 12.73 4.37
CA LEU A 546 -1.37 11.85 3.27
C LEU A 546 -0.10 11.65 2.43
N GLU A 547 0.62 10.57 2.70
CA GLU A 547 1.71 10.15 1.83
C GLU A 547 1.09 9.80 0.48
N ILE A 548 1.60 10.41 -0.60
CA ILE A 548 1.12 10.19 -1.97
C ILE A 548 1.08 8.69 -2.31
N ASN A 549 1.99 7.92 -1.72
CA ASN A 549 2.08 6.46 -1.83
C ASN A 549 0.78 5.74 -1.44
N ASN A 550 -0.13 6.42 -0.74
CA ASN A 550 -1.40 5.87 -0.27
C ASN A 550 -2.61 6.28 -1.14
N LEU A 551 -2.39 6.96 -2.27
CA LEU A 551 -3.44 7.39 -3.20
C LEU A 551 -3.34 6.64 -4.52
N HIS A 552 -4.46 6.05 -4.94
CA HIS A 552 -4.55 5.24 -6.15
C HIS A 552 -5.52 5.92 -7.11
N VAL A 553 -5.14 6.07 -8.38
CA VAL A 553 -6.08 6.54 -9.41
C VAL A 553 -6.63 5.30 -10.11
N VAL A 554 -7.95 5.09 -10.01
CA VAL A 554 -8.63 3.93 -10.58
C VAL A 554 -9.55 4.40 -11.70
N TYR A 555 -9.47 3.74 -12.85
CA TYR A 555 -10.42 3.87 -13.94
C TYR A 555 -11.21 2.58 -14.06
N ILE A 556 -12.53 2.72 -14.09
CA ILE A 556 -13.47 1.61 -14.11
C ILE A 556 -14.34 1.68 -15.37
N GLY A 557 -14.85 0.52 -15.73
CA GLY A 557 -15.70 0.27 -16.88
C GLY A 557 -16.27 -1.13 -16.79
N SER A 558 -17.26 -1.45 -17.63
CA SER A 558 -18.00 -2.72 -17.53
C SER A 558 -17.16 -3.97 -17.82
N ALA A 559 -16.04 -3.81 -18.53
CA ALA A 559 -15.15 -4.92 -18.91
C ALA A 559 -13.65 -4.55 -18.83
N LYS A 560 -13.34 -3.29 -18.50
CA LYS A 560 -11.97 -2.79 -18.42
C LYS A 560 -11.76 -2.09 -17.09
N ARG A 561 -10.59 -2.30 -16.51
CA ARG A 561 -10.19 -1.64 -15.27
C ARG A 561 -8.72 -1.28 -15.34
N LEU A 562 -8.35 -0.12 -14.82
CA LEU A 562 -6.96 0.35 -14.79
C LEU A 562 -6.68 1.05 -13.46
N VAL A 563 -5.71 0.54 -12.71
CA VAL A 563 -5.26 1.10 -11.44
C VAL A 563 -3.84 1.64 -11.63
N LEU A 564 -3.63 2.89 -11.24
CA LEU A 564 -2.32 3.55 -11.20
C LEU A 564 -1.96 3.79 -9.73
N VAL A 565 -0.87 3.17 -9.30
CA VAL A 565 -0.39 3.19 -7.92
C VAL A 565 1.00 3.82 -7.87
N PRO A 566 1.21 4.93 -7.15
CA PRO A 566 2.54 5.46 -6.89
C PRO A 566 3.31 4.47 -5.99
N GLU A 567 4.43 3.92 -6.46
CA GLU A 567 5.19 2.88 -5.73
C GLU A 567 6.71 3.15 -5.72
N ALA A 568 7.42 2.60 -4.73
CA ALA A 568 8.76 3.03 -4.33
C ALA A 568 9.92 2.01 -4.38
N PRO A 569 9.97 0.98 -5.26
CA PRO A 569 11.27 0.42 -5.61
C PRO A 569 11.61 0.48 -7.11
N PRO A 570 12.84 0.89 -7.46
CA PRO A 570 13.33 0.82 -8.82
C PRO A 570 13.51 -0.65 -9.23
N ILE A 571 13.12 -0.97 -10.46
CA ILE A 571 13.41 -2.27 -11.07
C ILE A 571 14.57 -2.06 -12.03
N ALA A 572 15.70 -2.72 -11.75
CA ALA A 572 16.75 -2.90 -12.74
C ALA A 572 16.33 -4.05 -13.66
N GLY A 573 16.01 -3.77 -14.92
CA GLY A 573 15.63 -4.80 -15.89
C GLY A 573 15.97 -4.42 -17.32
N ASP A 574 16.44 -5.40 -18.09
CA ASP A 574 16.91 -5.26 -19.48
C ASP A 574 15.76 -5.21 -20.52
N HIS A 575 14.50 -5.20 -20.08
CA HIS A 575 13.31 -5.28 -20.93
C HIS A 575 12.34 -4.12 -20.68
N LEU A 576 12.79 -2.90 -20.99
CA LEU A 576 11.97 -1.69 -20.94
C LEU A 576 11.40 -1.39 -22.33
N VAL A 577 10.08 -1.21 -22.43
CA VAL A 577 9.40 -0.78 -23.66
C VAL A 577 9.07 0.70 -23.56
N ALA A 578 9.35 1.48 -24.59
CA ALA A 578 8.99 2.90 -24.60
C ALA A 578 7.49 3.10 -24.85
N ALA A 579 6.84 3.96 -24.06
CA ALA A 579 5.45 4.39 -24.23
C ALA A 579 5.33 5.88 -23.88
N GLY A 580 5.38 6.75 -24.90
CA GLY A 580 5.34 8.21 -24.69
C GLY A 580 6.49 8.68 -23.78
N PRO A 581 6.21 9.40 -22.68
CA PRO A 581 7.25 9.87 -21.74
C PRO A 581 7.72 8.76 -20.77
N TRP A 582 7.25 7.52 -20.92
CA TRP A 582 7.52 6.43 -19.99
C TRP A 582 8.35 5.30 -20.63
N ARG A 583 9.12 4.63 -19.78
CA ARG A 583 9.69 3.30 -19.98
C ARG A 583 8.87 2.33 -19.14
N VAL A 584 8.30 1.32 -19.79
CA VAL A 584 7.35 0.39 -19.20
C VAL A 584 8.01 -0.97 -19.03
N HIS A 585 8.01 -1.49 -17.82
CA HIS A 585 8.39 -2.87 -17.52
C HIS A 585 7.14 -3.69 -17.22
N PHE A 586 6.93 -4.79 -17.94
CA PHE A 586 5.84 -5.73 -17.67
C PHE A 586 6.35 -6.88 -16.82
N PHE A 587 5.58 -7.22 -15.78
CA PHE A 587 5.85 -8.40 -14.97
C PHE A 587 5.08 -9.62 -15.53
N PRO A 588 5.56 -10.84 -15.26
CA PRO A 588 4.72 -12.01 -15.39
C PRO A 588 3.41 -11.82 -14.61
N PRO A 589 2.24 -12.10 -15.21
CA PRO A 589 0.97 -11.92 -14.54
C PRO A 589 0.85 -12.88 -13.34
N GLU A 590 0.62 -12.32 -12.14
CA GLU A 590 0.23 -13.11 -10.95
C GLU A 590 -1.16 -13.74 -11.16
N VAL A 591 -2.04 -12.99 -11.81
CA VAL A 591 -3.37 -13.42 -12.25
C VAL A 591 -3.45 -13.29 -13.78
N PRO A 592 -3.79 -14.35 -14.54
CA PRO A 592 -3.77 -14.31 -16.01
C PRO A 592 -4.57 -13.16 -16.65
N THR A 593 -5.62 -12.70 -15.96
CA THR A 593 -6.53 -11.64 -16.42
C THR A 593 -6.01 -10.22 -16.17
N VAL A 594 -4.89 -10.07 -15.44
CA VAL A 594 -4.37 -8.77 -15.00
C VAL A 594 -2.96 -8.55 -15.55
N LEU A 595 -2.80 -7.51 -16.37
CA LEU A 595 -1.48 -7.03 -16.78
C LEU A 595 -0.90 -6.16 -15.66
N THR A 596 0.27 -6.53 -15.15
CA THR A 596 1.03 -5.74 -14.19
C THR A 596 2.23 -5.11 -14.87
N ALA A 597 2.39 -3.80 -14.70
CA ALA A 597 3.55 -3.08 -15.22
C ALA A 597 4.05 -2.01 -14.24
N VAL A 598 5.26 -1.51 -14.47
CA VAL A 598 5.79 -0.32 -13.80
C VAL A 598 6.22 0.70 -14.85
N LEU A 599 5.78 1.94 -14.66
CA LEU A 599 6.18 3.11 -15.43
C LEU A 599 7.39 3.77 -14.78
N GLN A 600 8.42 4.01 -15.58
CA GLN A 600 9.59 4.81 -15.24
C GLN A 600 9.68 6.01 -16.19
N PRO A 601 9.97 7.24 -15.73
CA PRO A 601 10.14 8.38 -16.62
C PRO A 601 11.30 8.15 -17.62
N ALA A 602 11.07 8.42 -18.91
CA ALA A 602 12.03 8.13 -19.99
C ALA A 602 13.21 9.13 -20.06
N ALA A 603 13.04 10.34 -19.52
CA ALA A 603 14.05 11.39 -19.46
C ALA A 603 14.16 11.99 -18.05
N ILE A 604 15.35 12.00 -17.46
CA ILE A 604 15.71 12.87 -16.31
C ILE A 604 16.04 14.28 -16.86
N GLY A 605 15.19 14.80 -17.74
CA GLY A 605 15.45 16.03 -18.49
C GLY A 605 14.52 17.15 -18.05
N ASN A 606 15.03 18.06 -17.20
CA ASN A 606 14.53 19.39 -16.80
C ASN A 606 13.07 19.56 -16.31
N GLU A 607 12.15 18.67 -16.62
CA GLU A 607 10.90 18.49 -15.86
C GLU A 607 11.18 17.52 -14.72
N GLN A 608 12.06 17.91 -13.82
CA GLN A 608 12.23 17.16 -12.59
C GLN A 608 10.89 17.24 -11.84
N PHE A 609 10.25 16.09 -11.69
CA PHE A 609 9.20 15.87 -10.71
C PHE A 609 9.82 16.09 -9.32
N HIS A 610 9.95 17.36 -8.95
CA HIS A 610 10.54 17.81 -7.71
C HIS A 610 9.51 17.67 -6.60
N ASN A 611 9.44 16.48 -6.01
CA ASN A 611 9.15 16.39 -4.60
C ASN A 611 10.47 16.04 -3.89
N GLY A 612 10.81 16.80 -2.86
CA GLY A 612 12.04 16.66 -2.07
C GLY A 612 12.20 15.33 -1.32
N SER A 613 11.38 14.32 -1.60
CA SER A 613 11.59 12.94 -1.20
C SER A 613 12.26 12.19 -2.34
N SER A 614 13.48 11.71 -2.11
CA SER A 614 14.27 10.81 -2.99
C SER A 614 13.57 9.50 -3.39
N ARG A 615 12.33 9.27 -2.95
CA ARG A 615 11.51 8.08 -3.20
C ARG A 615 10.60 8.26 -4.43
N GLY A 616 11.19 8.01 -5.60
CA GLY A 616 10.58 7.30 -6.75
C GLY A 616 9.38 7.91 -7.48
N ASN A 617 9.62 8.46 -8.68
CA ASN A 617 8.59 8.79 -9.68
C ASN A 617 8.05 7.55 -10.44
N TYR A 618 7.95 6.41 -9.78
CA TYR A 618 7.50 5.16 -10.40
C TYR A 618 6.01 4.96 -10.15
N VAL A 619 5.32 4.43 -11.16
CA VAL A 619 3.90 4.12 -11.06
C VAL A 619 3.71 2.66 -11.43
N ARG A 620 3.22 1.86 -10.48
CA ARG A 620 2.72 0.53 -10.79
C ARG A 620 1.36 0.65 -11.46
N VAL A 621 1.20 -0.13 -12.52
CA VAL A 621 0.02 -0.22 -13.34
C VAL A 621 -0.56 -1.61 -13.19
N LEU A 622 -1.86 -1.68 -12.98
CA LEU A 622 -2.63 -2.92 -13.01
C LEU A 622 -3.80 -2.73 -13.96
N ALA A 623 -3.91 -3.58 -14.95
CA ALA A 623 -4.88 -3.41 -16.02
C ALA A 623 -5.60 -4.73 -16.29
N GLU A 624 -6.92 -4.74 -16.11
CA GLU A 624 -7.78 -5.89 -16.39
C GLU A 624 -8.61 -5.65 -17.65
N GLY A 625 -8.74 -6.68 -18.50
CA GLY A 625 -9.45 -6.57 -19.77
C GLY A 625 -8.70 -5.81 -20.87
N TRP A 626 -7.38 -5.64 -20.71
CA TRP A 626 -6.51 -4.94 -21.66
C TRP A 626 -5.60 -5.89 -22.43
N THR A 627 -5.39 -5.62 -23.72
CA THR A 627 -4.23 -6.18 -24.42
C THR A 627 -2.99 -5.35 -24.11
N ARG A 628 -1.80 -5.94 -24.31
CA ARG A 628 -0.53 -5.26 -24.07
C ARG A 628 -0.38 -3.98 -24.92
N ASP A 629 -0.79 -4.05 -26.19
CA ASP A 629 -0.67 -2.92 -27.13
C ASP A 629 -1.67 -1.81 -26.82
N GLU A 630 -2.92 -2.16 -26.48
CA GLU A 630 -3.92 -1.18 -26.03
C GLU A 630 -3.45 -0.45 -24.77
N LEU A 631 -2.91 -1.20 -23.80
CA LEU A 631 -2.41 -0.63 -22.56
C LEU A 631 -1.22 0.31 -22.83
N LEU A 632 -0.25 -0.11 -23.65
CA LEU A 632 0.89 0.75 -24.03
C LEU A 632 0.44 2.05 -24.70
N ALA A 633 -0.56 1.99 -25.59
CA ALA A 633 -1.12 3.18 -26.23
C ALA A 633 -1.78 4.12 -25.23
N VAL A 634 -2.51 3.58 -24.24
CA VAL A 634 -3.13 4.38 -23.16
C VAL A 634 -2.07 4.98 -22.24
N LEU A 635 -1.09 4.18 -21.81
CA LEU A 635 -0.01 4.63 -20.93
C LEU A 635 0.88 5.70 -21.57
N ALA A 636 1.02 5.72 -22.89
CA ALA A 636 1.70 6.79 -23.61
C ALA A 636 1.06 8.18 -23.41
N THR A 637 -0.22 8.23 -23.01
CA THR A 637 -0.95 9.47 -22.70
C THR A 637 -0.98 9.81 -21.21
N ALA A 638 -0.51 8.91 -20.34
CA ALA A 638 -0.50 9.11 -18.91
C ALA A 638 0.45 10.25 -18.51
N ARG A 639 -0.03 11.15 -17.66
CA ARG A 639 0.70 12.33 -17.19
C ARG A 639 0.19 12.76 -15.81
N PRO A 640 0.86 13.69 -15.12
CA PRO A 640 0.27 14.31 -13.93
C PRO A 640 -1.10 14.88 -14.25
N LEU A 641 -2.09 14.48 -13.46
CA LEU A 641 -3.41 15.07 -13.46
C LEU A 641 -3.29 16.53 -13.05
N ARG A 642 -3.99 17.37 -13.80
CA ARG A 642 -4.11 18.80 -13.57
C ARG A 642 -5.54 19.10 -13.23
N VAL A 643 -5.73 20.24 -12.58
CA VAL A 643 -7.07 20.77 -12.31
C VAL A 643 -7.91 20.87 -13.59
N ASP A 644 -7.30 21.24 -14.72
CA ASP A 644 -7.97 21.30 -16.02
C ASP A 644 -8.54 19.95 -16.48
N ASP A 645 -7.92 18.83 -16.12
CA ASP A 645 -8.40 17.49 -16.50
C ASP A 645 -9.71 17.15 -15.81
N TRP A 646 -9.88 17.62 -14.56
CA TRP A 646 -11.15 17.55 -13.84
C TRP A 646 -12.14 18.59 -14.37
N ALA A 647 -11.70 19.84 -14.54
CA ALA A 647 -12.57 20.94 -14.93
C ALA A 647 -13.27 20.73 -16.28
N ASN A 648 -12.58 20.09 -17.23
CA ASN A 648 -13.14 19.81 -18.57
C ASN A 648 -14.14 18.64 -18.57
N ALA A 649 -14.11 17.77 -17.56
CA ALA A 649 -14.95 16.58 -17.47
C ALA A 649 -15.19 16.19 -16.00
N PRO A 650 -15.91 17.01 -15.22
CA PRO A 650 -16.05 16.77 -13.78
C PRO A 650 -16.79 15.46 -13.49
N ASP A 651 -17.78 15.12 -14.30
CA ASP A 651 -18.61 13.90 -14.17
C ASP A 651 -17.82 12.61 -14.41
N ARG A 652 -16.61 12.71 -14.97
CA ARG A 652 -15.70 11.58 -15.11
C ARG A 652 -15.22 11.05 -13.76
N PHE A 653 -14.98 11.94 -12.80
CA PHE A 653 -14.38 11.58 -11.52
C PHE A 653 -15.46 11.45 -10.45
N TYR A 654 -15.66 10.23 -9.97
CA TYR A 654 -16.55 10.00 -8.83
C TYR A 654 -16.01 10.70 -7.58
N ALA A 655 -16.88 11.42 -6.88
CA ALA A 655 -16.57 12.04 -5.60
C ALA A 655 -17.76 11.87 -4.64
N THR A 656 -17.50 11.26 -3.48
CA THR A 656 -18.47 11.06 -2.38
C THR A 656 -19.18 12.32 -1.95
N ALA A 657 -18.43 13.40 -1.80
CA ALA A 657 -18.95 14.73 -1.56
C ALA A 657 -18.80 15.54 -2.85
N SER A 658 -19.77 15.37 -3.77
CA SER A 658 -19.87 16.27 -4.91
C SER A 658 -19.98 17.71 -4.39
N LEU A 659 -19.15 18.60 -4.92
CA LEU A 659 -19.18 20.00 -4.53
C LEU A 659 -20.56 20.58 -4.87
N PRO A 660 -21.16 21.43 -4.01
CA PRO A 660 -22.38 22.14 -4.38
C PRO A 660 -22.20 22.83 -5.74
N ALA A 661 -23.18 22.73 -6.63
CA ALA A 661 -23.04 23.19 -8.02
C ALA A 661 -22.58 24.66 -8.14
N ALA A 662 -23.00 25.52 -7.21
CA ALA A 662 -22.56 26.92 -7.13
C ALA A 662 -21.05 27.03 -6.80
N VAL A 663 -20.55 26.25 -5.83
CA VAL A 663 -19.13 26.19 -5.46
C VAL A 663 -18.31 25.59 -6.59
N GLN A 664 -18.81 24.54 -7.24
CA GLN A 664 -18.18 23.94 -8.40
C GLN A 664 -18.04 24.97 -9.54
N ALA A 665 -19.11 25.69 -9.88
CA ALA A 665 -19.07 26.73 -10.91
C ALA A 665 -18.08 27.87 -10.59
N HIS A 666 -17.99 28.27 -9.32
CA HIS A 666 -17.02 29.28 -8.87
C HIS A 666 -15.60 28.75 -8.98
N LEU A 667 -15.32 27.54 -8.48
CA LEU A 667 -14.00 26.92 -8.60
C LEU A 667 -13.56 26.79 -10.07
N LEU A 668 -14.46 26.39 -10.97
CA LEU A 668 -14.17 26.34 -12.41
C LEU A 668 -13.80 27.73 -12.97
N THR A 669 -14.48 28.79 -12.51
CA THR A 669 -14.19 30.18 -12.90
C THR A 669 -12.84 30.66 -12.35
N LEU A 670 -12.57 30.40 -11.07
CA LEU A 670 -11.27 30.69 -10.43
C LEU A 670 -10.13 29.97 -11.14
N PHE A 671 -10.35 28.72 -11.53
CA PHE A 671 -9.34 27.94 -12.25
C PHE A 671 -9.08 28.48 -13.64
N ALA A 672 -10.12 28.86 -14.38
CA ALA A 672 -9.96 29.53 -15.66
C ALA A 672 -9.19 30.85 -15.52
N ALA A 673 -9.45 31.62 -14.45
CA ALA A 673 -8.77 32.88 -14.14
C ALA A 673 -7.30 32.70 -13.73
N SER A 674 -6.98 31.61 -13.01
CA SER A 674 -5.62 31.28 -12.57
C SER A 674 -4.69 30.80 -13.69
N ARG A 675 -5.22 30.62 -14.91
CA ARG A 675 -4.41 30.21 -16.07
C ARG A 675 -3.50 31.34 -16.49
N ILE A 676 -2.20 31.11 -16.34
CA ILE A 676 -1.15 32.00 -16.84
C ILE A 676 -1.25 32.05 -18.38
N THR A 677 -1.61 33.20 -18.93
CA THR A 677 -1.53 33.42 -20.38
C THR A 677 -0.10 33.84 -20.74
N PRO A 678 0.55 33.20 -21.74
CA PRO A 678 1.87 33.62 -22.19
C PRO A 678 1.90 35.11 -22.53
N GLY A 679 2.87 35.85 -21.97
CA GLY A 679 3.01 37.30 -22.14
C GLY A 679 2.36 38.15 -21.04
N GLN A 680 1.51 37.58 -20.18
CA GLN A 680 0.93 38.30 -19.04
C GLN A 680 1.96 38.63 -17.96
N SER A 681 1.60 39.60 -17.12
CA SER A 681 2.33 39.95 -15.92
C SER A 681 1.42 39.90 -14.70
N HIS A 682 1.93 39.37 -13.59
CA HIS A 682 1.27 39.30 -12.30
C HIS A 682 1.86 40.37 -11.37
N HIS A 683 0.99 41.08 -10.65
CA HIS A 683 1.38 42.08 -9.67
C HIS A 683 0.68 41.81 -8.35
N LEU A 684 1.48 41.77 -7.28
CA LEU A 684 1.04 41.46 -5.92
C LEU A 684 1.58 42.53 -4.97
N VAL A 685 0.69 43.19 -4.24
CA VAL A 685 1.03 44.08 -3.13
C VAL A 685 0.57 43.45 -1.83
N VAL A 686 1.49 43.25 -0.89
CA VAL A 686 1.22 42.77 0.46
C VAL A 686 1.57 43.87 1.44
N VAL A 687 0.58 44.36 2.18
CA VAL A 687 0.78 45.25 3.33
C VAL A 687 0.67 44.42 4.59
N GLU A 688 1.76 44.36 5.34
CA GLU A 688 1.84 43.68 6.62
C GLU A 688 1.99 44.71 7.73
N THR A 689 1.00 44.77 8.62
CA THR A 689 1.09 45.50 9.89
C THR A 689 1.37 44.49 10.99
N THR A 690 2.50 44.62 11.67
CA THR A 690 2.88 43.82 12.83
C THR A 690 3.05 44.75 14.03
N ARG A 691 2.28 44.51 15.10
CA ARG A 691 2.40 45.29 16.34
C ARG A 691 3.76 45.01 16.98
N GLN A 692 4.63 46.01 17.03
CA GLN A 692 5.89 45.92 17.78
C GLN A 692 5.59 45.87 19.29
N ALA A 693 6.23 44.97 20.03
CA ALA A 693 6.08 44.96 21.48
C ALA A 693 6.76 46.20 22.08
N PRO A 694 6.09 46.92 23.02
CA PRO A 694 6.51 48.24 23.46
C PRO A 694 7.87 48.30 24.20
N PHE A 695 8.46 47.16 24.59
CA PHE A 695 9.73 47.11 25.33
C PHE A 695 10.99 46.92 24.46
N PHE A 696 10.85 46.69 23.15
CA PHE A 696 12.02 46.43 22.27
C PHE A 696 12.95 47.65 22.14
N ALA A 697 12.44 48.86 22.30
CA ALA A 697 13.26 50.08 22.29
C ALA A 697 14.13 50.28 23.55
N GLY A 698 13.99 49.42 24.58
CA GLY A 698 14.57 49.62 25.91
C GLY A 698 15.58 48.57 26.39
N LEU A 699 15.89 47.54 25.58
CA LEU A 699 16.87 46.51 25.98
C LEU A 699 18.31 47.05 25.84
N ALA A 700 19.13 46.84 26.87
CA ALA A 700 20.49 47.39 26.95
C ALA A 700 21.54 46.56 26.16
N ASP A 701 21.15 45.47 25.51
CA ASP A 701 22.09 44.56 24.85
C ASP A 701 22.54 45.04 23.45
N PRO A 702 23.82 44.89 23.07
CA PRO A 702 24.34 45.40 21.80
C PRO A 702 24.01 44.49 20.59
N TYR A 703 23.28 43.40 20.79
CA TYR A 703 22.96 42.40 19.76
C TYR A 703 21.52 42.52 19.27
N HIS A 704 20.70 43.38 19.88
CA HIS A 704 19.33 43.66 19.49
C HIS A 704 19.24 44.49 18.20
N THR A 705 18.20 44.23 17.42
CA THR A 705 17.89 44.95 16.18
C THR A 705 17.20 46.28 16.49
N PRO A 706 17.69 47.44 16.01
CA PRO A 706 16.95 48.69 16.08
C PRO A 706 15.56 48.57 15.44
N ALA A 707 14.52 49.11 16.08
CA ALA A 707 13.14 49.08 15.57
C ALA A 707 12.99 49.66 14.15
N ALA A 708 13.92 50.52 13.72
CA ALA A 708 13.99 51.09 12.37
C ALA A 708 14.32 50.07 11.27
N LEU A 709 14.97 48.94 11.59
CA LEU A 709 15.27 47.88 10.62
C LEU A 709 14.11 46.89 10.41
N TRP A 710 13.06 46.97 11.25
CA TRP A 710 11.85 46.14 11.17
C TRP A 710 10.60 46.98 11.47
N PRO A 711 10.17 47.87 10.56
CA PRO A 711 9.06 48.79 10.83
C PRO A 711 7.77 48.03 11.14
N ALA A 712 6.93 48.62 12.00
CA ALA A 712 5.63 48.07 12.40
C ALA A 712 4.68 47.84 11.21
N GLU A 713 4.92 48.51 10.09
CA GLU A 713 4.20 48.33 8.84
C GLU A 713 5.19 48.18 7.69
N ARG A 714 4.99 47.15 6.87
CA ARG A 714 5.80 46.83 5.70
C ARG A 714 4.90 46.69 4.49
N ARG A 715 5.37 47.21 3.36
CA ARG A 715 4.76 47.02 2.06
C ARG A 715 5.71 46.21 1.19
N GLN A 716 5.29 45.02 0.82
CA GLN A 716 5.95 44.18 -0.17
C GLN A 716 5.21 44.31 -1.50
N GLU A 717 5.93 44.60 -2.57
CA GLU A 717 5.39 44.73 -3.92
C GLU A 717 6.14 43.76 -4.82
N SER A 718 5.43 42.89 -5.54
CA SER A 718 6.01 41.84 -6.39
C SER A 718 5.41 41.90 -7.79
N TRP A 719 6.28 41.82 -8.80
CA TRP A 719 5.96 41.81 -10.22
C TRP A 719 6.56 40.56 -10.84
N ILE A 720 5.79 39.84 -11.67
CA ILE A 720 6.26 38.64 -12.36
C ILE A 720 5.80 38.72 -13.82
N ALA A 721 6.67 38.48 -14.79
CA ALA A 721 6.32 38.36 -16.22
C ALA A 721 6.51 36.93 -16.72
N TYR A 722 5.55 36.45 -17.51
CA TYR A 722 5.58 35.09 -18.07
C TYR A 722 5.93 35.07 -19.56
N GLY A 723 6.91 34.25 -19.93
CA GLY A 723 7.38 34.08 -21.30
C GLY A 723 6.48 33.19 -22.17
N LYS A 724 6.95 32.87 -23.39
CA LYS A 724 6.20 32.14 -24.45
C LYS A 724 5.79 30.69 -24.12
N GLY A 725 6.06 30.19 -22.92
CA GLY A 725 5.64 28.87 -22.45
C GLY A 725 4.92 28.89 -21.10
N GLY A 726 4.44 30.06 -20.65
CA GLY A 726 3.86 30.22 -19.31
C GLY A 726 4.87 30.08 -18.17
N ARG A 727 6.17 30.05 -18.49
CA ARG A 727 7.26 30.05 -17.52
C ARG A 727 7.59 31.47 -17.11
N GLU A 728 8.02 31.63 -15.86
CA GLU A 728 8.54 32.88 -15.35
C GLU A 728 9.76 33.32 -16.17
N ALA A 729 9.68 34.52 -16.74
CA ALA A 729 10.75 35.12 -17.54
C ALA A 729 11.52 36.17 -16.72
N ARG A 730 10.80 36.93 -15.88
CA ARG A 730 11.37 37.98 -15.02
C ARG A 730 10.53 38.12 -13.77
N ALA A 731 11.15 38.47 -12.66
CA ALA A 731 10.43 38.98 -11.51
C ALA A 731 11.20 40.06 -10.78
N LEU A 732 10.45 40.90 -10.07
CA LEU A 732 10.94 41.89 -9.13
C LEU A 732 10.08 41.80 -7.87
N ARG A 733 10.71 41.86 -6.71
CA ARG A 733 10.08 42.01 -5.42
C ARG A 733 10.80 43.11 -4.66
N LEU A 734 10.04 44.06 -4.15
CA LEU A 734 10.49 45.16 -3.32
C LEU A 734 9.82 45.05 -1.96
N THR A 735 10.59 45.10 -0.89
CA THR A 735 10.08 45.26 0.47
C THR A 735 10.44 46.66 0.93
N SER A 736 9.44 47.44 1.34
CA SER A 736 9.57 48.83 1.74
C SER A 736 8.88 49.11 3.07
N ASP A 737 9.34 50.14 3.78
CA ASP A 737 8.56 50.74 4.86
C ASP A 737 7.39 51.58 4.30
N MET A 738 6.51 52.08 5.17
CA MET A 738 5.37 52.91 4.73
C MET A 738 5.76 54.30 4.22
N MET A 739 7.02 54.72 4.39
CA MET A 739 7.56 55.94 3.80
C MET A 739 8.15 55.69 2.40
N GLY A 740 8.15 54.44 1.94
CA GLY A 740 8.66 54.03 0.63
C GLY A 740 10.16 53.73 0.60
N HIS A 741 10.83 53.68 1.75
CA HIS A 741 12.24 53.29 1.80
C HIS A 741 12.37 51.78 1.61
N VAL A 742 13.16 51.36 0.62
CA VAL A 742 13.41 49.95 0.31
C VAL A 742 14.32 49.34 1.37
N VAL A 743 13.81 48.33 2.08
CA VAL A 743 14.55 47.56 3.09
C VAL A 743 15.14 46.27 2.51
N ALA A 744 14.53 45.72 1.45
CA ALA A 744 15.07 44.58 0.69
C ALA A 744 14.52 44.59 -0.74
N ALA A 745 15.28 44.03 -1.68
CA ALA A 745 14.84 43.83 -3.05
C ALA A 745 15.33 42.49 -3.60
N GLN A 746 14.51 41.79 -4.38
CA GLN A 746 14.88 40.56 -5.08
C GLN A 746 14.41 40.66 -6.52
N TRP A 747 15.25 40.34 -7.49
CA TRP A 747 14.83 40.37 -8.89
C TRP A 747 15.63 39.38 -9.70
N HIS A 748 15.04 38.91 -10.80
CA HIS A 748 15.76 38.05 -11.71
C HIS A 748 15.37 38.30 -13.16
N ASP A 749 16.34 37.98 -14.01
CA ASP A 749 16.14 37.69 -15.42
C ASP A 749 16.32 36.18 -15.63
N GLU A 750 15.94 35.68 -16.81
CA GLU A 750 16.06 34.25 -17.18
C GLU A 750 17.46 33.65 -16.97
N GLN A 751 18.49 34.47 -16.70
CA GLN A 751 19.89 34.08 -16.54
C GLN A 751 20.42 34.29 -15.12
N THR A 752 19.95 35.31 -14.40
CA THR A 752 20.57 35.81 -13.17
C THR A 752 19.51 36.20 -12.14
N TRP A 753 19.63 35.66 -10.94
CA TRP A 753 18.88 36.11 -9.77
C TRP A 753 19.75 37.03 -8.92
N ARG A 754 19.16 38.11 -8.42
CA ARG A 754 19.80 39.09 -7.55
C ARG A 754 18.97 39.36 -6.29
N SER A 755 19.64 39.60 -5.17
CA SER A 755 19.01 40.01 -3.91
C SER A 755 19.83 41.08 -3.21
N TYR A 756 19.13 42.09 -2.72
CA TYR A 756 19.64 43.22 -1.96
C TYR A 756 19.05 43.25 -0.55
N ASP A 757 19.91 43.59 0.40
CA ASP A 757 19.55 43.85 1.80
C ASP A 757 20.08 45.22 2.23
N ALA A 758 19.18 46.09 2.68
CA ALA A 758 19.53 47.44 3.12
C ALA A 758 20.38 47.45 4.40
N ALA A 759 20.23 46.45 5.27
CA ALA A 759 20.98 46.37 6.53
C ALA A 759 22.47 46.09 6.29
N SER A 760 22.78 45.23 5.31
CA SER A 760 24.15 44.90 4.92
C SER A 760 24.71 45.81 3.82
N THR A 761 23.88 46.54 3.08
CA THR A 761 24.25 47.29 1.87
C THR A 761 24.92 46.40 0.81
N THR A 762 24.51 45.13 0.74
CA THR A 762 25.10 44.14 -0.17
C THR A 762 24.10 43.63 -1.20
N VAL A 763 24.63 43.27 -2.37
CA VAL A 763 23.90 42.56 -3.42
C VAL A 763 24.56 41.22 -3.69
N ILE A 764 23.75 40.19 -3.79
CA ILE A 764 24.17 38.85 -4.18
C ILE A 764 23.56 38.54 -5.53
N ALA A 765 24.40 38.12 -6.49
CA ALA A 765 23.98 37.71 -7.82
C ALA A 765 24.39 36.26 -8.09
N GLN A 766 23.44 35.41 -8.50
CA GLN A 766 23.69 33.99 -8.82
C GLN A 766 22.98 33.58 -10.12
N PRO A 767 23.45 32.54 -10.83
CA PRO A 767 22.73 32.01 -12.00
C PRO A 767 21.30 31.61 -11.63
N TYR A 768 20.32 32.12 -12.39
CA TYR A 768 18.94 31.74 -12.20
C TYR A 768 18.75 30.29 -12.65
N ARG A 769 18.42 29.42 -11.69
CA ARG A 769 17.85 28.11 -11.99
C ARG A 769 16.35 28.28 -11.88
N ALA A 770 15.64 28.14 -13.00
CA ALA A 770 14.19 28.18 -13.01
C ALA A 770 13.62 27.12 -12.06
N GLY A 771 13.34 27.51 -10.82
CA GLY A 771 12.38 26.81 -9.99
C GLY A 771 11.02 27.15 -10.58
N ALA A 772 10.23 26.14 -10.93
CA ALA A 772 8.86 26.37 -11.38
C ALA A 772 8.04 26.90 -10.19
N GLN A 773 8.16 28.19 -9.88
CA GLN A 773 7.23 28.83 -8.96
C GLN A 773 5.90 28.86 -9.68
N ARG A 774 4.98 28.00 -9.24
CA ARG A 774 3.64 27.98 -9.79
C ARG A 774 2.93 29.18 -9.20
N VAL A 775 2.38 30.02 -10.06
CA VAL A 775 1.32 31.00 -9.71
C VAL A 775 0.21 30.39 -8.86
N GLY A 776 0.06 29.07 -8.97
CA GLY A 776 -0.77 28.27 -8.08
C GLY A 776 -0.52 28.50 -6.59
N ASP A 777 0.65 28.94 -6.11
CA ASP A 777 0.92 29.00 -4.66
C ASP A 777 -0.01 29.96 -3.88
N ALA A 778 -0.63 30.95 -4.55
CA ALA A 778 -1.62 31.85 -3.92
C ALA A 778 -3.07 31.36 -4.09
N VAL A 779 -3.40 30.72 -5.22
CA VAL A 779 -4.75 30.23 -5.53
C VAL A 779 -5.00 28.82 -4.96
N LEU A 780 -3.98 27.97 -4.90
CA LEU A 780 -4.03 26.59 -4.38
C LEU A 780 -4.48 26.55 -2.91
N PRO A 781 -3.98 27.41 -1.98
CA PRO A 781 -4.46 27.41 -0.60
C PRO A 781 -5.91 27.86 -0.46
N LEU A 782 -6.39 28.77 -1.32
CA LEU A 782 -7.77 29.25 -1.34
C LEU A 782 -8.73 28.19 -1.91
N ALA A 783 -8.27 27.43 -2.89
CA ALA A 783 -9.05 26.38 -3.51
C ALA A 783 -9.04 25.07 -2.67
N ALA A 784 -7.95 24.79 -1.93
CA ALA A 784 -7.78 23.63 -1.05
C ALA A 784 -8.69 23.61 0.19
N ALA A 785 -9.52 24.63 0.38
CA ALA A 785 -10.19 24.86 1.64
C ALA A 785 -11.71 24.91 1.42
N TRP A 786 -12.32 23.74 1.40
CA TRP A 786 -13.78 23.56 1.35
C TRP A 786 -14.47 23.98 2.65
N GLN A 787 -13.69 24.46 3.63
CA GLN A 787 -14.16 25.15 4.84
C GLN A 787 -14.46 26.63 4.60
N TRP A 788 -14.13 27.19 3.43
CA TRP A 788 -14.49 28.58 3.13
C TRP A 788 -15.98 28.67 2.85
N GLN A 789 -16.65 29.59 3.52
CA GLN A 789 -18.00 30.02 3.23
C GLN A 789 -17.93 30.98 2.03
N TRP A 790 -18.55 30.58 0.92
CA TRP A 790 -18.59 31.36 -0.31
C TRP A 790 -19.86 32.18 -0.38
N HIS A 791 -19.70 33.47 -0.68
CA HIS A 791 -20.77 34.43 -0.88
C HIS A 791 -20.60 35.10 -2.24
N THR A 792 -21.59 34.99 -3.11
CA THR A 792 -21.64 35.79 -4.33
C THR A 792 -22.21 37.16 -3.97
N LEU A 793 -21.56 38.23 -4.42
CA LEU A 793 -22.02 39.61 -4.24
C LEU A 793 -22.97 40.02 -5.38
N ASP A 794 -23.75 41.07 -5.16
CA ASP A 794 -24.77 41.55 -6.13
C ASP A 794 -24.16 41.96 -7.48
N ASP A 795 -22.89 42.35 -7.47
CA ASP A 795 -22.14 42.66 -8.68
C ASP A 795 -21.52 41.40 -9.31
N GLY A 796 -21.87 40.18 -8.91
CA GLY A 796 -21.32 38.94 -9.48
C GLY A 796 -19.86 38.65 -9.11
N SER A 797 -19.23 39.47 -8.27
CA SER A 797 -17.97 39.13 -7.60
C SER A 797 -18.22 38.12 -6.48
N ALA A 798 -17.17 37.53 -5.91
CA ALA A 798 -17.29 36.52 -4.86
C ALA A 798 -16.39 36.82 -3.67
N VAL A 799 -16.89 36.55 -2.47
CA VAL A 799 -16.12 36.57 -1.23
C VAL A 799 -16.09 35.17 -0.67
N ALA A 800 -14.91 34.71 -0.30
CA ALA A 800 -14.74 33.50 0.48
C ALA A 800 -14.30 33.90 1.88
N GLU A 801 -14.87 33.29 2.92
CA GLU A 801 -14.46 33.49 4.33
C GLU A 801 -14.14 32.16 5.02
N GLN A 802 -13.07 32.08 5.81
CA GLN A 802 -12.79 30.89 6.63
C GLN A 802 -12.28 31.27 8.01
N LEU A 803 -12.86 30.66 9.05
CA LEU A 803 -12.29 30.66 10.39
C LEU A 803 -11.30 29.50 10.50
N GLN A 804 -10.02 29.80 10.69
CA GLN A 804 -8.94 28.80 10.78
C GLN A 804 -8.22 28.90 12.13
N PRO A 805 -7.73 27.78 12.70
CA PRO A 805 -6.69 27.84 13.72
C PRO A 805 -5.46 28.59 13.18
N LEU A 806 -4.81 29.41 14.01
CA LEU A 806 -3.66 30.24 13.57
C LEU A 806 -2.52 29.41 12.95
N GLU A 807 -2.37 28.16 13.42
CA GLU A 807 -1.38 27.17 12.98
C GLU A 807 -1.61 26.66 11.54
N ALA A 808 -2.83 26.80 11.00
CA ALA A 808 -3.20 26.26 9.69
C ALA A 808 -2.86 27.16 8.49
N LEU A 809 -2.39 28.40 8.73
CA LEU A 809 -2.17 29.40 7.69
C LEU A 809 -0.86 29.15 6.91
N PRO A 810 -0.89 29.04 5.56
CA PRO A 810 0.32 28.91 4.73
C PRO A 810 1.15 30.21 4.77
N GLY A 811 2.48 30.10 4.90
CA GLY A 811 3.38 31.25 5.02
C GLY A 811 3.65 31.69 6.47
N ASN A 812 2.98 31.07 7.45
CA ASN A 812 3.19 31.34 8.87
C ASN A 812 4.25 30.43 9.51
N ALA A 813 5.16 29.80 8.77
CA ALA A 813 6.29 29.10 9.39
C ALA A 813 7.09 30.02 10.34
N GLY A 814 7.15 31.33 10.02
CA GLY A 814 7.71 32.35 10.91
C GLY A 814 6.84 32.70 12.13
N LEU A 815 5.52 32.51 12.05
CA LEU A 815 4.56 32.73 13.15
C LEU A 815 4.37 31.48 14.03
N ALA A 816 4.46 30.28 13.46
CA ALA A 816 4.49 29.02 14.20
C ALA A 816 5.85 28.80 14.87
N SER A 817 6.94 29.35 14.31
CA SER A 817 8.21 29.47 15.05
C SER A 817 8.22 30.59 16.10
N SER A 818 7.20 31.44 16.10
CA SER A 818 6.85 32.31 17.22
C SER A 818 5.53 31.84 17.84
N GLU A 819 5.49 30.55 18.23
CA GLU A 819 4.57 30.08 19.28
C GLU A 819 4.46 31.17 20.33
N VAL A 820 3.21 31.56 20.63
CA VAL A 820 2.79 32.56 21.62
C VAL A 820 3.87 32.77 22.68
N VAL A 821 4.74 33.73 22.39
CA VAL A 821 5.79 34.17 23.30
C VAL A 821 5.05 34.74 24.50
N TYR A 822 5.34 34.24 25.70
CA TYR A 822 4.96 34.87 26.97
C TYR A 822 5.58 36.27 27.01
N LEU A 823 4.92 37.22 26.34
CA LEU A 823 4.87 38.60 26.74
C LEU A 823 4.26 38.60 28.13
N ASP A 824 4.83 39.38 29.05
CA ASP A 824 4.49 39.48 30.48
C ASP A 824 3.00 39.26 30.81
N ASN A 825 2.73 38.93 32.09
CA ASN A 825 1.43 38.70 32.76
C ASN A 825 0.23 39.64 32.42
N TRP A 826 0.38 40.59 31.52
CA TRP A 826 -0.67 41.38 30.87
C TRP A 826 -1.43 40.66 29.74
N THR A 827 -0.83 39.69 29.03
CA THR A 827 -1.48 38.99 27.89
C THR A 827 -1.94 37.56 28.16
N ASN A 828 -1.67 37.01 29.34
CA ASN A 828 -2.09 35.66 29.72
C ASN A 828 -3.61 35.47 29.81
N ASP A 829 -4.39 36.55 29.73
CA ASP A 829 -5.85 36.50 29.62
C ASP A 829 -6.35 36.41 28.16
N LEU A 830 -5.49 36.24 27.14
CA LEU A 830 -5.89 36.22 25.72
C LEU A 830 -5.37 34.97 25.02
N ALA A 831 -6.22 33.96 24.87
CA ALA A 831 -5.97 32.80 24.05
C ALA A 831 -6.28 33.13 22.57
N THR A 832 -5.30 32.96 21.69
CA THR A 832 -5.50 33.07 20.24
C THR A 832 -5.95 31.72 19.70
N ASP A 833 -7.25 31.48 19.60
CA ASP A 833 -7.76 30.18 19.11
C ASP A 833 -8.03 30.18 17.60
N SER A 834 -8.20 31.33 16.95
CA SER A 834 -8.62 31.39 15.54
C SER A 834 -8.25 32.69 14.80
N ALA A 835 -8.09 32.61 13.49
CA ALA A 835 -8.04 33.74 12.56
C ALA A 835 -9.17 33.63 11.53
N LEU A 836 -9.74 34.78 11.15
CA LEU A 836 -10.65 34.88 10.01
C LEU A 836 -9.85 35.27 8.78
N GLY A 837 -9.79 34.38 7.78
CA GLY A 837 -9.31 34.69 6.44
C GLY A 837 -10.48 35.12 5.55
N ARG A 838 -10.31 36.17 4.76
CA ARG A 838 -11.22 36.57 3.69
C ARG A 838 -10.48 36.71 2.38
N ALA A 839 -11.09 36.29 1.28
CA ALA A 839 -10.55 36.43 -0.07
C ALA A 839 -11.64 36.98 -0.98
N PHE A 840 -11.29 38.00 -1.74
CA PHE A 840 -12.20 38.72 -2.63
C PHE A 840 -11.83 38.39 -4.07
N PHE A 841 -12.80 38.02 -4.88
CA PHE A 841 -12.63 37.63 -6.28
C PHE A 841 -13.54 38.47 -7.16
N ASP A 842 -13.07 38.90 -8.33
CA ASP A 842 -13.94 39.59 -9.29
C ASP A 842 -14.86 38.64 -10.07
N ARG A 843 -15.73 39.20 -10.94
CA ARG A 843 -16.65 38.44 -11.80
C ARG A 843 -15.95 37.42 -12.68
N GLN A 844 -14.68 37.64 -12.99
CA GLN A 844 -13.88 36.77 -13.85
C GLN A 844 -13.13 35.71 -13.04
N GLY A 845 -13.19 35.74 -11.70
CA GLY A 845 -12.53 34.81 -10.81
C GLY A 845 -11.08 35.18 -10.47
N HIS A 846 -10.62 36.38 -10.80
CA HIS A 846 -9.29 36.82 -10.36
C HIS A 846 -9.35 37.23 -8.89
N LEU A 847 -8.36 36.80 -8.10
CA LEU A 847 -8.17 37.29 -6.74
C LEU A 847 -7.92 38.80 -6.80
N ARG A 848 -8.73 39.59 -6.09
CA ARG A 848 -8.60 41.05 -5.95
C ARG A 848 -7.91 41.43 -4.66
N GLY A 849 -8.10 40.62 -3.64
CA GLY A 849 -7.34 40.75 -2.41
C GLY A 849 -7.65 39.68 -1.39
N ARG A 850 -6.81 39.63 -0.36
CA ARG A 850 -6.97 38.74 0.77
C ARG A 850 -6.72 39.50 2.05
N GLU A 851 -7.53 39.21 3.06
CA GLU A 851 -7.39 39.75 4.40
C GLU A 851 -7.22 38.58 5.36
N THR A 852 -6.27 38.68 6.29
CA THR A 852 -6.20 37.77 7.43
C THR A 852 -6.30 38.58 8.72
N LEU A 853 -7.34 38.31 9.49
CA LEU A 853 -7.63 38.93 10.78
C LEU A 853 -7.44 37.90 11.88
N ALA A 854 -6.35 38.00 12.64
CA ALA A 854 -6.19 37.18 13.85
C ALA A 854 -7.20 37.63 14.92
N ILE A 855 -8.03 36.71 15.43
CA ILE A 855 -9.02 36.99 16.47
C ILE A 855 -8.47 36.48 17.81
N LEU A 856 -8.04 37.41 18.67
CA LEU A 856 -7.75 37.09 20.07
C LEU A 856 -9.05 37.02 20.86
N LYS A 857 -9.34 35.87 21.47
CA LYS A 857 -10.45 35.73 22.43
C LYS A 857 -9.87 35.86 23.82
N ALA A 858 -10.37 36.80 24.62
CA ALA A 858 -9.98 36.87 26.02
C ALA A 858 -10.43 35.58 26.72
N ALA A 859 -9.49 34.74 27.12
CA ALA A 859 -9.75 33.54 27.91
C ALA A 859 -10.00 34.00 29.34
N THR A 860 -11.27 34.07 29.74
CA THR A 860 -11.61 34.19 31.16
C THR A 860 -11.39 32.83 31.83
N SER A 861 -10.13 32.45 32.07
CA SER A 861 -9.81 31.39 33.04
C SER A 861 -9.48 32.00 34.39
N GLY A 862 -10.42 32.78 34.93
CA GLY A 862 -10.40 33.22 36.31
C GLY A 862 -11.25 32.29 37.16
N THR A 863 -10.70 31.15 37.58
CA THR A 863 -11.00 30.66 38.94
C THR A 863 -9.93 31.21 39.86
N GLU A 864 -10.07 32.49 40.22
CA GLU A 864 -9.38 33.04 41.38
C GLU A 864 -9.98 32.42 42.64
N ASN A 865 -9.27 31.43 43.19
CA ASN A 865 -9.46 31.00 44.57
C ASN A 865 -8.50 31.79 45.47
N HIS A 866 -8.62 33.12 45.49
CA HIS A 866 -8.07 33.94 46.56
C HIS A 866 -9.01 35.10 46.91
N LEU A 867 -9.67 34.95 48.07
CA LEU A 867 -10.31 36.03 48.86
C LEU A 867 -11.63 36.65 48.32
N GLY A 868 -12.70 35.85 48.30
CA GLY A 868 -13.96 36.21 48.99
C GLY A 868 -14.68 37.53 48.65
N VAL A 869 -14.66 38.02 47.41
CA VAL A 869 -15.59 39.08 46.96
C VAL A 869 -16.09 38.75 45.55
N THR A 870 -17.40 38.47 45.43
CA THR A 870 -18.09 38.31 44.15
C THR A 870 -18.57 39.66 43.67
N ALA A 871 -17.95 40.21 42.62
CA ALA A 871 -18.49 41.33 41.85
C ALA A 871 -18.68 40.89 40.40
N THR A 872 -19.94 40.66 40.01
CA THR A 872 -20.36 40.48 38.62
C THR A 872 -20.36 41.84 37.91
N THR A 873 -19.36 42.10 37.08
CA THR A 873 -19.44 43.15 36.05
C THR A 873 -19.34 42.51 34.66
N PRO A 874 -20.15 42.96 33.68
CA PRO A 874 -20.06 42.45 32.32
C PRO A 874 -18.78 42.99 31.68
N VAL A 875 -17.82 42.10 31.42
CA VAL A 875 -16.57 42.47 30.77
C VAL A 875 -16.78 42.46 29.26
N THR A 876 -16.71 43.63 28.64
CA THR A 876 -16.62 43.82 27.19
C THR A 876 -15.35 43.15 26.66
N SER A 877 -15.51 42.15 25.79
CA SER A 877 -14.40 41.51 25.07
C SER A 877 -13.73 42.55 24.18
N THR A 878 -12.48 42.91 24.46
CA THR A 878 -11.71 43.80 23.59
C THR A 878 -10.92 42.93 22.61
N VAL A 879 -11.27 42.96 21.33
CA VAL A 879 -10.53 42.25 20.28
C VAL A 879 -9.24 43.03 20.02
N MET A 880 -8.08 42.38 20.22
CA MET A 880 -6.78 42.94 19.81
C MET A 880 -6.31 42.26 18.52
N ILE A 881 -5.82 43.05 17.56
CA ILE A 881 -5.26 42.57 16.29
C ILE A 881 -3.73 42.72 16.38
N ASN A 882 -3.01 41.60 16.45
CA ASN A 882 -1.53 41.60 16.58
C ASN A 882 -0.79 41.70 15.23
N ARG A 883 -1.39 41.15 14.18
CA ARG A 883 -0.88 41.24 12.80
C ARG A 883 -2.07 41.33 11.85
N ALA A 884 -1.99 42.25 10.89
CA ALA A 884 -2.92 42.36 9.77
C ALA A 884 -2.13 42.19 8.49
N VAL A 885 -2.58 41.29 7.61
CA VAL A 885 -2.02 41.13 6.27
C VAL A 885 -3.13 41.43 5.27
N ILE A 886 -2.87 42.42 4.43
CA ILE A 886 -3.74 42.80 3.32
C ILE A 886 -2.96 42.53 2.04
N GLU A 887 -3.44 41.60 1.23
CA GLU A 887 -2.89 41.28 -0.07
C GLU A 887 -3.80 41.87 -1.14
N GLN A 888 -3.22 42.48 -2.17
CA GLN A 888 -3.90 42.94 -3.39
C GLN A 888 -3.21 42.28 -4.57
N ASP A 889 -4.00 41.67 -5.45
CA ASP A 889 -3.51 40.89 -6.59
C ASP A 889 -4.15 41.43 -7.88
N GLU A 890 -3.34 41.61 -8.92
CA GLU A 890 -3.81 41.96 -10.25
C GLU A 890 -3.03 41.26 -11.38
N TRP A 891 -3.78 40.90 -12.43
CA TRP A 891 -3.27 40.29 -13.65
C TRP A 891 -3.34 41.29 -14.80
N LEU A 892 -2.18 41.58 -15.40
CA LEU A 892 -2.03 42.58 -16.45
C LEU A 892 -1.64 41.91 -17.78
N PRO A 893 -2.13 42.40 -18.93
CA PRO A 893 -1.79 41.83 -20.24
C PRO A 893 -0.28 41.85 -20.54
N SER A 894 0.42 42.89 -20.10
CA SER A 894 1.89 43.04 -20.15
C SER A 894 2.28 44.34 -19.42
N ILE A 895 3.48 44.40 -18.86
CA ILE A 895 4.06 45.63 -18.31
C ILE A 895 5.43 45.96 -18.94
N PRO A 896 5.90 47.21 -18.89
CA PRO A 896 7.20 47.59 -19.42
C PRO A 896 8.36 46.81 -18.78
N ALA A 897 9.38 46.49 -19.57
CA ALA A 897 10.59 45.83 -19.09
C ALA A 897 11.29 46.60 -17.95
N SER A 898 11.21 47.93 -17.97
CA SER A 898 11.76 48.82 -16.95
C SER A 898 11.15 48.60 -15.56
N THR A 899 9.96 48.00 -15.46
CA THR A 899 9.37 47.66 -14.16
C THR A 899 10.19 46.61 -13.42
N PHE A 900 10.96 45.77 -14.14
CA PHE A 900 11.82 44.74 -13.55
C PHE A 900 13.25 45.24 -13.30
N GLU A 901 13.55 46.49 -13.64
CA GLU A 901 14.85 47.10 -13.43
C GLU A 901 14.86 47.83 -12.09
N TRP A 902 15.69 47.38 -11.15
CA TRP A 902 15.88 48.05 -9.86
C TRP A 902 17.28 48.66 -9.78
N THR A 903 17.35 49.93 -9.38
CA THR A 903 18.62 50.66 -9.26
C THR A 903 19.17 50.54 -7.85
N LEU A 904 20.41 50.05 -7.74
CA LEU A 904 21.09 49.89 -6.45
C LEU A 904 21.33 51.24 -5.76
N PRO A 905 21.14 51.34 -4.45
CA PRO A 905 21.53 52.52 -3.69
C PRO A 905 23.05 52.81 -3.81
N PRO A 906 23.47 54.09 -3.79
CA PRO A 906 24.89 54.45 -3.82
C PRO A 906 25.67 53.80 -2.67
N GLY A 907 26.85 53.24 -2.98
CA GLY A 907 27.72 52.59 -1.98
C GLY A 907 27.42 51.09 -1.74
N THR A 908 26.48 50.51 -2.48
CA THR A 908 26.20 49.07 -2.44
C THR A 908 27.40 48.24 -2.91
N LYS A 909 27.73 47.17 -2.18
CA LYS A 909 28.80 46.23 -2.55
C LYS A 909 28.22 44.98 -3.19
N GLU A 910 28.72 44.59 -4.36
CA GLU A 910 28.34 43.34 -5.02
C GLU A 910 29.24 42.20 -4.53
N ALA A 911 28.63 41.11 -4.07
CA ALA A 911 29.31 39.88 -3.69
C ALA A 911 29.12 38.83 -4.79
N SER A 912 30.22 38.27 -5.31
CA SER A 912 30.19 37.18 -6.30
C SER A 912 29.65 35.88 -5.69
N ALA A 913 28.74 35.20 -6.38
CA ALA A 913 28.19 33.91 -5.97
C ALA A 913 29.16 32.72 -6.08
N ASP A 914 30.32 32.88 -6.71
CA ASP A 914 31.33 31.80 -6.79
C ASP A 914 31.84 31.37 -5.39
N ASN A 915 31.58 32.18 -4.35
CA ASN A 915 32.05 31.98 -2.97
C ASN A 915 30.91 31.70 -1.95
N LEU A 916 29.70 31.38 -2.41
CA LEU A 916 28.52 31.15 -1.56
C LEU A 916 27.97 29.72 -1.74
N LEU A 917 27.83 28.97 -0.64
CA LEU A 917 27.15 27.66 -0.65
C LEU A 917 25.71 27.81 -1.20
N THR A 918 25.37 27.04 -2.22
CA THR A 918 24.06 27.01 -2.89
C THR A 918 22.90 26.93 -1.89
N PHE A 919 22.03 27.94 -1.88
CA PHE A 919 20.75 27.95 -1.16
C PHE A 919 19.59 27.83 -2.15
N TYR A 920 18.54 27.07 -1.78
CA TYR A 920 17.28 27.07 -2.50
C TYR A 920 16.46 28.31 -2.09
N PRO A 921 16.06 29.19 -3.01
CA PRO A 921 15.23 30.34 -2.69
C PRO A 921 13.77 29.89 -2.54
N TYR A 922 13.27 29.84 -1.32
CA TYR A 922 11.82 29.90 -1.09
C TYR A 922 11.44 31.39 -0.99
N PHE A 923 10.65 31.85 -1.95
CA PHE A 923 10.12 33.22 -2.02
C PHE A 923 9.17 33.59 -0.86
N ASN A 924 9.14 32.86 0.26
CA ASN A 924 8.26 33.16 1.40
C ASN A 924 9.00 33.34 2.73
N ASP A 925 10.34 33.22 2.76
CA ASP A 925 11.13 33.40 3.98
C ASP A 925 11.76 34.81 4.10
N PRO A 926 11.94 35.34 5.33
CA PRO A 926 12.64 36.60 5.60
C PRO A 926 14.09 36.61 5.06
N PRO A 927 14.73 37.80 4.90
CA PRO A 927 15.89 37.98 4.03
C PRO A 927 17.07 37.07 4.40
N VAL A 928 17.41 36.22 3.44
CA VAL A 928 18.71 35.61 3.11
C VAL A 928 19.74 35.53 4.26
N LYS A 929 19.92 34.32 4.83
CA LYS A 929 21.14 33.98 5.58
C LYS A 929 22.31 33.79 4.60
N VAL A 930 23.07 34.84 4.36
CA VAL A 930 24.28 34.81 3.52
C VAL A 930 25.42 34.14 4.28
N ARG A 931 26.00 33.06 3.72
CA ARG A 931 27.18 32.36 4.26
C ARG A 931 28.37 32.53 3.32
N ASN A 932 29.37 33.31 3.72
CA ASN A 932 30.59 33.51 2.94
C ASN A 932 31.66 32.47 3.35
N ILE A 933 32.07 31.59 2.43
CA ILE A 933 33.25 30.74 2.59
C ILE A 933 33.97 30.65 1.25
N THR A 934 35.14 31.29 1.13
CA THR A 934 36.45 30.71 0.70
C THR A 934 37.38 31.84 0.26
N ASP A 935 38.64 31.85 0.69
CA ASP A 935 39.73 31.46 -0.22
C ASP A 935 40.82 30.53 0.38
N ALA A 936 40.82 30.27 1.69
CA ALA A 936 41.89 29.46 2.30
C ALA A 936 41.56 27.96 2.48
N ALA A 937 40.32 27.53 2.17
CA ALA A 937 39.92 26.12 2.33
C ALA A 937 40.28 25.23 1.12
N ALA A 938 40.62 25.81 -0.04
CA ALA A 938 40.95 25.04 -1.25
C ALA A 938 42.25 24.22 -1.15
N THR A 939 43.05 24.43 -0.10
CA THR A 939 44.33 23.74 0.10
C THR A 939 44.37 22.79 1.31
N MET A 940 43.26 22.55 2.02
CA MET A 940 43.25 21.61 3.15
C MET A 940 42.14 20.55 3.03
N PRO A 941 42.47 19.25 3.10
CA PRO A 941 41.48 18.19 3.10
C PRO A 941 40.75 18.19 4.45
N PHE A 942 39.43 18.34 4.45
CA PHE A 942 38.60 18.10 5.63
C PHE A 942 37.84 16.78 5.51
N THR A 943 37.82 16.03 6.61
CA THR A 943 37.00 14.83 6.81
C THR A 943 35.97 15.16 7.88
N VAL A 944 34.68 14.95 7.62
CA VAL A 944 33.59 15.11 8.58
C VAL A 944 33.58 13.89 9.51
N TRP A 945 33.61 14.09 10.83
CA TRP A 945 33.54 13.02 11.84
C TRP A 945 32.33 13.24 12.76
N ASP A 946 31.54 12.18 12.95
CA ASP A 946 30.40 12.10 13.86
C ASP A 946 30.80 11.34 15.15
N TRP A 947 30.26 11.76 16.31
CA TRP A 947 30.48 11.14 17.62
C TRP A 947 29.13 10.70 18.22
N GLY A 948 28.74 9.44 17.99
CA GLY A 948 27.57 8.81 18.60
C GLY A 948 27.93 7.55 19.40
N PRO A 949 27.39 7.32 20.63
CA PRO A 949 27.66 6.10 21.39
C PRO A 949 26.87 4.85 20.94
N THR A 950 25.78 4.96 20.16
CA THR A 950 24.95 3.78 19.80
C THR A 950 24.15 3.95 18.49
N TRP A 951 24.60 3.22 17.45
CA TRP A 951 23.91 2.63 16.27
C TRP A 951 22.58 3.19 15.72
N THR A 952 22.59 3.64 14.45
CA THR A 952 22.00 2.95 13.26
C THR A 952 22.48 3.65 11.97
N PRO A 953 22.78 2.93 10.87
CA PRO A 953 23.32 3.54 9.65
C PRO A 953 22.20 4.21 8.85
N LEU A 954 22.33 5.52 8.57
CA LEU A 954 21.60 6.17 7.50
C LEU A 954 22.35 5.91 6.19
N GLU A 955 21.88 4.95 5.40
CA GLU A 955 22.20 4.85 3.98
C GLU A 955 21.52 6.04 3.26
N GLU A 956 22.28 7.05 2.85
CA GLU A 956 22.09 7.85 1.61
C GLU A 956 23.07 9.04 1.58
N ALA A 957 24.29 8.79 1.11
CA ALA A 957 25.17 9.82 0.50
C ALA A 957 26.08 9.15 -0.53
N PRO A 958 25.69 9.08 -1.83
CA PRO A 958 26.49 8.45 -2.87
C PRO A 958 27.51 9.47 -3.43
N ALA A 959 28.44 9.92 -2.59
CA ALA A 959 29.67 10.59 -3.03
C ALA A 959 30.58 10.81 -1.81
N LEU A 960 31.23 9.74 -1.33
CA LEU A 960 32.50 9.73 -0.54
C LEU A 960 32.80 8.32 0.04
N SER A 961 32.32 7.24 -0.58
CA SER A 961 32.51 5.85 -0.11
C SER A 961 33.90 5.26 -0.42
N GLY A 962 34.92 6.08 -0.58
CA GLY A 962 36.28 5.64 -0.79
C GLY A 962 37.19 6.34 0.20
N ILE A 963 37.79 5.56 1.10
CA ILE A 963 38.77 5.95 2.13
C ILE A 963 38.09 6.33 3.46
N LEU A 964 38.06 5.39 4.42
CA LEU A 964 38.61 5.52 5.78
C LEU A 964 38.17 4.33 6.67
N GLN A 965 39.12 3.46 6.99
CA GLN A 965 39.03 2.52 8.11
C GLN A 965 39.25 3.30 9.44
N GLN A 966 38.43 3.04 10.46
CA GLN A 966 38.54 3.65 11.79
C GLN A 966 39.73 3.10 12.60
N PRO A 967 40.43 3.92 13.40
CA PRO A 967 41.19 3.46 14.56
C PRO A 967 40.38 3.60 15.87
N PRO A 968 40.74 2.84 16.94
CA PRO A 968 39.91 2.71 18.13
C PRO A 968 40.09 3.84 19.15
N HIS A 969 39.03 4.01 19.95
CA HIS A 969 38.83 4.91 21.08
C HIS A 969 40.08 5.29 21.89
N THR A 970 40.44 6.57 21.87
CA THR A 970 41.17 7.23 22.95
C THR A 970 40.53 8.58 23.21
N GLY A 971 40.20 8.89 24.47
CA GLY A 971 39.49 10.10 24.90
C GLY A 971 40.31 11.40 24.82
N GLN A 972 41.01 11.64 23.72
CA GLN A 972 41.70 12.89 23.42
C GLN A 972 41.27 13.39 22.04
N SER A 973 40.72 14.61 21.96
CA SER A 973 40.38 15.25 20.68
C SER A 973 41.65 15.40 19.81
N PRO A 974 41.67 14.92 18.55
CA PRO A 974 42.86 14.92 17.71
C PRO A 974 43.43 16.33 17.48
N PRO A 975 44.76 16.50 17.41
CA PRO A 975 45.42 17.78 17.12
C PRO A 975 44.94 18.46 15.82
N VAL A 976 44.52 17.67 14.84
CA VAL A 976 44.07 18.13 13.52
C VAL A 976 42.77 18.95 13.62
N MET A 977 41.81 18.52 14.45
CA MET A 977 40.52 19.20 14.63
C MET A 977 40.69 20.60 15.27
N ARG A 978 41.71 20.76 16.12
CA ARG A 978 42.04 22.03 16.79
C ARG A 978 42.62 23.06 15.82
N GLY A 979 43.45 22.60 14.88
CA GLY A 979 44.01 23.45 13.82
C GLY A 979 42.93 23.95 12.87
N THR A 980 41.99 23.10 12.48
CA THR A 980 40.92 23.45 11.52
C THR A 980 39.95 24.50 12.07
N ILE A 981 39.56 24.40 13.35
CA ILE A 981 38.66 25.37 14.00
C ILE A 981 39.35 26.74 14.16
N GLY A 982 40.60 26.75 14.62
CA GLY A 982 41.38 27.98 14.76
C GLY A 982 41.63 28.68 13.42
N SER A 983 41.92 27.91 12.36
CA SER A 983 42.07 28.44 11.00
C SER A 983 40.75 28.99 10.45
N ALA A 984 39.63 28.29 10.58
CA ALA A 984 38.33 28.74 10.07
C ALA A 984 37.85 30.04 10.73
N VAL A 985 37.99 30.19 12.06
CA VAL A 985 37.65 31.44 12.76
C VAL A 985 38.56 32.59 12.31
N SER A 986 39.86 32.33 12.11
CA SER A 986 40.79 33.35 11.61
C SER A 986 40.55 33.79 10.16
N LEU A 987 39.79 32.99 9.40
CA LEU A 987 39.39 33.23 8.01
C LEU A 987 38.02 33.92 7.88
N GLY A 988 37.43 34.34 8.99
CA GLY A 988 36.15 35.05 8.95
C GLY A 988 34.92 34.14 9.02
N VAL A 989 35.07 32.85 9.31
CA VAL A 989 33.98 31.86 9.23
C VAL A 989 33.33 31.65 10.60
N ALA A 990 31.99 31.54 10.63
CA ALA A 990 31.24 31.10 11.81
C ALA A 990 31.08 29.57 11.81
N ILE A 991 31.27 28.95 12.98
CA ILE A 991 31.26 27.51 13.20
C ILE A 991 30.17 27.20 14.20
N ASP A 992 29.26 26.31 13.84
CA ASP A 992 28.24 25.75 14.73
C ASP A 992 28.70 24.37 15.22
N ALA A 993 28.82 24.21 16.53
CA ALA A 993 29.32 23.01 17.18
C ALA A 993 28.30 22.49 18.19
N HIS A 994 27.88 21.23 18.02
CA HIS A 994 26.93 20.58 18.91
C HIS A 994 27.66 19.69 19.92
N TYR A 995 27.42 19.92 21.21
CA TYR A 995 27.99 19.19 22.34
C TYR A 995 26.90 18.49 23.15
N VAL A 996 27.22 17.31 23.69
CA VAL A 996 26.39 16.62 24.68
C VAL A 996 27.10 16.64 26.02
N LEU A 997 26.55 17.38 26.99
CA LEU A 997 27.07 17.55 28.35
C LEU A 997 26.06 16.94 29.33
N ASP A 998 26.45 15.87 30.04
CA ASP A 998 25.60 15.18 31.04
C ASP A 998 24.17 14.87 30.54
N ASN A 999 24.06 14.26 29.35
CA ASN A 999 22.80 13.98 28.62
C ASN A 999 22.00 15.22 28.16
N ARG A 1000 22.61 16.40 28.13
CA ARG A 1000 21.98 17.64 27.62
C ARG A 1000 22.71 18.16 26.38
N SER A 1001 21.93 18.65 25.42
CA SER A 1001 22.43 19.28 24.20
C SER A 1001 22.84 20.74 24.46
N VAL A 1002 24.07 21.09 24.10
CA VAL A 1002 24.56 22.46 24.06
C VAL A 1002 25.04 22.76 22.65
N ASP A 1003 24.51 23.80 22.03
CA ASP A 1003 24.94 24.26 20.71
C ASP A 1003 25.79 25.51 20.90
N LEU A 1004 26.99 25.51 20.35
CA LEU A 1004 27.91 26.64 20.37
C LEU A 1004 28.15 27.12 18.95
N LEU A 1005 27.65 28.32 18.66
CA LEU A 1005 28.01 29.06 17.47
C LEU A 1005 29.14 30.04 17.81
N GLN A 1006 30.27 29.96 17.11
CA GLN A 1006 31.41 30.88 17.32
C GLN A 1006 31.94 31.42 15.98
N GLY A 1007 32.36 32.67 15.95
CA GLY A 1007 32.83 33.32 14.72
C GLY A 1007 33.24 34.77 14.95
N PRO A 1008 33.74 35.48 13.92
CA PRO A 1008 34.15 36.87 14.05
C PRO A 1008 33.02 37.73 14.63
N ALA A 1009 33.33 38.54 15.62
CA ALA A 1009 32.31 39.25 16.36
C ALA A 1009 31.53 40.26 15.51
N SER A 1010 32.18 40.89 14.53
CA SER A 1010 31.51 41.77 13.56
C SER A 1010 30.48 41.02 12.72
N LEU A 1011 30.82 39.82 12.23
CA LEU A 1011 29.93 38.98 11.41
C LEU A 1011 28.74 38.45 12.23
N LEU A 1012 29.01 37.87 13.40
CA LEU A 1012 27.93 37.30 14.23
C LEU A 1012 27.04 38.37 14.85
N ARG A 1013 27.56 39.56 15.16
CA ARG A 1013 26.73 40.72 15.55
C ARG A 1013 25.77 41.11 14.44
N GLN A 1014 26.29 41.23 13.22
CA GLN A 1014 25.49 41.58 12.05
C GLN A 1014 24.40 40.53 11.82
N LEU A 1015 24.73 39.24 11.95
CA LEU A 1015 23.76 38.14 11.85
C LEU A 1015 22.67 38.21 12.93
N LEU A 1016 23.03 38.44 14.19
CA LEU A 1016 22.07 38.55 15.29
C LEU A 1016 21.17 39.77 15.13
N GLN A 1017 21.70 40.88 14.63
CA GLN A 1017 20.93 42.10 14.33
C GLN A 1017 20.01 41.95 13.12
N GLN A 1018 20.27 41.00 12.21
CA GLN A 1018 19.42 40.72 11.04
C GLN A 1018 18.31 39.70 11.33
N THR A 1019 18.39 38.95 12.44
CA THR A 1019 17.34 38.02 12.85
C THR A 1019 16.29 38.71 13.73
N ALA A 1020 15.01 38.35 13.56
CA ALA A 1020 13.95 38.80 14.47
C ALA A 1020 14.32 38.45 15.93
N PRO A 1021 13.96 39.30 16.91
CA PRO A 1021 14.39 39.12 18.29
C PRO A 1021 13.88 37.78 18.83
N ALA A 1022 14.80 36.87 19.16
CA ALA A 1022 14.47 35.58 19.75
C ALA A 1022 14.38 35.63 21.29
N TRP A 1023 14.86 36.71 21.91
CA TRP A 1023 14.89 36.90 23.36
C TRP A 1023 14.00 38.05 23.82
N ILE A 1024 13.35 37.85 24.96
CA ILE A 1024 12.42 38.79 25.61
C ILE A 1024 13.07 39.56 26.76
N SER A 1025 14.22 39.09 27.25
CA SER A 1025 15.03 39.78 28.25
C SER A 1025 16.50 39.51 28.01
N ALA A 1026 17.33 40.49 28.32
CA ALA A 1026 18.78 40.36 28.32
C ALA A 1026 19.33 40.88 29.66
N GLU A 1027 20.16 40.07 30.31
CA GLU A 1027 20.83 40.42 31.56
C GLU A 1027 22.34 40.44 31.32
N GLN A 1028 22.99 41.57 31.60
CA GLN A 1028 24.44 41.66 31.58
C GLN A 1028 25.01 41.08 32.88
N ARG A 1029 25.89 40.09 32.77
CA ARG A 1029 26.64 39.54 33.92
C ARG A 1029 28.13 39.64 33.67
N VAL A 1030 28.89 39.77 34.76
CA VAL A 1030 30.34 39.58 34.74
C VAL A 1030 30.62 38.19 35.28
N VAL A 1031 31.19 37.32 34.44
CA VAL A 1031 31.61 35.98 34.85
C VAL A 1031 33.11 35.86 34.67
N MET A 1032 33.73 35.01 35.47
CA MET A 1032 35.15 34.73 35.36
C MET A 1032 35.34 33.67 34.29
N ILE A 1033 35.96 34.05 33.17
CA ILE A 1033 36.42 33.12 32.14
C ILE A 1033 37.94 33.27 32.07
N ASN A 1034 38.66 32.19 32.32
CA ASN A 1034 40.12 32.15 32.35
C ASN A 1034 40.72 33.11 33.38
N THR A 1035 40.14 33.13 34.59
CA THR A 1035 40.51 34.06 35.68
C THR A 1035 40.44 35.55 35.31
N GLN A 1036 39.86 35.88 34.16
CA GLN A 1036 39.59 37.26 33.74
C GLN A 1036 38.08 37.53 33.81
N PRO A 1037 37.66 38.68 34.35
CA PRO A 1037 36.26 39.07 34.29
C PRO A 1037 35.87 39.34 32.84
N ARG A 1038 34.85 38.63 32.36
CA ARG A 1038 34.27 38.82 31.02
C ARG A 1038 32.81 39.18 31.15
N THR A 1039 32.39 40.14 30.34
CA THR A 1039 30.98 40.49 30.22
C THR A 1039 30.29 39.44 29.36
N VAL A 1040 29.29 38.78 29.91
CA VAL A 1040 28.39 37.88 29.20
C VAL A 1040 26.99 38.45 29.22
N TRP A 1041 26.26 38.25 28.13
CA TRP A 1041 24.85 38.57 28.02
C TRP A 1041 24.05 37.29 28.13
N LEU A 1042 23.26 37.18 29.20
CA LEU A 1042 22.31 36.10 29.37
C LEU A 1042 20.99 36.55 28.73
N MET A 1043 20.71 36.02 27.55
CA MET A 1043 19.49 36.27 26.80
C MET A 1043 18.49 35.15 27.09
N ARG A 1044 17.26 35.51 27.42
CA ARG A 1044 16.19 34.53 27.69
C ARG A 1044 15.10 34.69 26.64
N GLY A 1045 14.77 33.58 25.98
CA GLY A 1045 13.62 33.49 25.09
C GLY A 1045 12.67 32.40 25.52
N THR A 1046 11.55 32.32 24.82
CA THR A 1046 10.56 31.26 25.02
C THR A 1046 10.59 30.32 23.83
N THR A 1047 10.59 29.01 24.09
CA THR A 1047 10.15 28.02 23.10
C THR A 1047 9.22 27.05 23.78
N GLN A 1048 8.10 26.74 23.13
CA GLN A 1048 7.29 25.61 23.53
C GLN A 1048 7.77 24.38 22.74
N LYS A 1049 7.81 23.24 23.43
CA LYS A 1049 7.96 21.94 22.78
C LYS A 1049 6.68 21.19 23.14
N SER A 1050 5.74 21.21 22.21
CA SER A 1050 4.50 20.41 22.16
C SER A 1050 4.05 19.83 23.52
N GLY A 1051 3.13 20.53 24.20
CA GLY A 1051 2.28 19.89 25.20
C GLY A 1051 2.32 20.48 26.60
N ILE A 1052 3.39 20.34 27.40
CA ILE A 1052 3.25 20.50 28.87
C ILE A 1052 4.44 21.17 29.60
N ASN A 1053 5.61 21.42 28.99
CA ASN A 1053 6.74 22.05 29.70
C ASN A 1053 7.30 23.27 28.95
N ILE A 1054 7.31 24.44 29.63
CA ILE A 1054 8.00 25.65 29.17
C ILE A 1054 9.49 25.50 29.53
N TYR A 1055 10.33 25.32 28.51
CA TYR A 1055 11.78 25.45 28.67
C TYR A 1055 12.20 26.83 28.16
N TYR A 1056 12.88 27.60 28.99
CA TYR A 1056 13.50 28.85 28.54
C TYR A 1056 14.74 28.48 27.73
N ASN A 1057 14.74 28.75 26.42
CA ASN A 1057 16.00 28.79 25.70
C ASN A 1057 16.81 29.94 26.30
N ARG A 1058 17.97 29.60 26.83
CA ARG A 1058 18.91 30.57 27.35
C ARG A 1058 20.09 30.61 26.41
N TRP A 1059 20.32 31.79 25.87
CA TRP A 1059 21.50 32.07 25.08
C TRP A 1059 22.49 32.81 25.95
N ILE A 1060 23.73 32.34 25.95
CA ILE A 1060 24.84 33.03 26.61
C ILE A 1060 25.70 33.58 25.48
N VAL A 1061 25.77 34.90 25.41
CA VAL A 1061 26.46 35.61 24.33
C VAL A 1061 27.61 36.41 24.90
N PHE A 1062 28.82 36.17 24.41
CA PHE A 1062 30.00 36.89 24.88
C PHE A 1062 31.07 36.98 23.83
N GLU A 1063 31.90 38.00 23.94
CA GLU A 1063 33.02 38.23 23.03
C GLU A 1063 34.33 37.93 23.74
N MET A 1064 35.20 37.18 23.06
CA MET A 1064 36.58 36.92 23.48
C MET A 1064 37.50 37.02 22.27
N ASP A 1065 38.50 37.88 22.37
CA ASP A 1065 39.57 38.07 21.38
C ASP A 1065 39.05 38.29 19.94
N GLY A 1066 37.98 39.09 19.79
CA GLY A 1066 37.35 39.42 18.51
C GLY A 1066 36.45 38.33 17.93
N THR A 1067 36.22 37.24 18.68
CA THR A 1067 35.29 36.16 18.36
C THR A 1067 34.06 36.28 19.25
N LEU A 1068 32.87 36.28 18.65
CA LEU A 1068 31.62 36.18 19.40
C LEU A 1068 31.26 34.70 19.57
N PHE A 1069 30.89 34.34 20.79
CA PHE A 1069 30.40 33.03 21.16
C PHE A 1069 28.93 33.16 21.50
N PHE A 1070 28.12 32.31 20.88
CA PHE A 1070 26.68 32.23 21.07
C PHE A 1070 26.36 30.81 21.49
N LEU A 1071 26.09 30.61 22.76
CA LEU A 1071 25.85 29.30 23.34
C LEU A 1071 24.36 29.13 23.64
N ARG A 1072 23.71 28.20 22.96
CA ARG A 1072 22.32 27.80 23.22
C ARG A 1072 22.34 26.56 24.10
N ALA A 1073 21.72 26.64 25.26
CA ALA A 1073 21.62 25.51 26.16
C ALA A 1073 20.24 25.46 26.84
N ASP A 1074 19.71 24.23 26.98
CA ASP A 1074 18.48 23.95 27.72
C ASP A 1074 18.83 23.68 29.19
N VAL A 1075 19.04 24.75 29.97
CA VAL A 1075 19.65 24.69 31.32
C VAL A 1075 19.01 25.65 32.32
N GLN A 1076 18.97 25.24 33.60
CA GLN A 1076 18.55 26.07 34.73
C GLN A 1076 19.67 27.03 35.19
N ASP A 1077 19.37 28.07 35.98
CA ASP A 1077 20.34 29.13 36.36
C ASP A 1077 21.53 28.55 37.14
N ALA A 1078 21.30 27.47 37.89
CA ALA A 1078 22.33 26.76 38.66
C ALA A 1078 23.36 26.00 37.80
N ASP A 1079 23.09 25.78 36.51
CA ASP A 1079 23.99 25.06 35.60
C ASP A 1079 24.84 26.00 34.73
N LEU A 1080 24.59 27.33 34.78
CA LEU A 1080 25.38 28.35 34.08
C LEU A 1080 26.84 28.33 34.53
N ASP A 1081 27.08 28.23 35.85
CA ASP A 1081 28.43 28.20 36.41
C ASP A 1081 29.20 26.94 35.97
N LYS A 1082 28.50 25.82 35.75
CA LYS A 1082 29.11 24.58 35.23
C LYS A 1082 29.50 24.71 33.76
N ILE A 1083 28.65 25.34 32.95
CA ILE A 1083 28.96 25.62 31.54
C ILE A 1083 30.14 26.59 31.43
N VAL A 1084 30.17 27.65 32.25
CA VAL A 1084 31.29 28.60 32.31
C VAL A 1084 32.59 27.91 32.75
N GLN A 1085 32.54 27.02 33.74
CA GLN A 1085 33.69 26.18 34.13
C GLN A 1085 34.14 25.23 33.00
N HIS A 1086 33.22 24.72 32.19
CA HIS A 1086 33.55 23.88 31.03
C HIS A 1086 34.15 24.67 29.86
N LEU A 1087 33.72 25.92 29.66
CA LEU A 1087 34.31 26.86 28.71
C LEU A 1087 35.78 27.18 29.06
N ASP A 1088 36.11 27.27 30.35
CA ASP A 1088 37.50 27.36 30.83
C ASP A 1088 38.31 26.09 30.49
N GLY A 1089 37.68 24.91 30.55
CA GLY A 1089 38.28 23.64 30.13
C GLY A 1089 38.54 23.54 28.62
N LEU A 1090 37.67 24.12 27.78
CA LEU A 1090 37.82 24.16 26.32
C LEU A 1090 39.07 24.95 25.87
N ARG A 1091 39.69 25.76 26.74
CA ARG A 1091 40.94 26.47 26.43
C ARG A 1091 42.17 25.57 26.30
N GLN A 1092 42.15 24.33 26.81
CA GLN A 1092 43.23 23.38 26.50
C GLN A 1092 43.26 22.97 25.01
N VAL A 1093 42.27 23.43 24.22
CA VAL A 1093 42.03 23.04 22.82
C VAL A 1093 42.33 24.17 21.82
N VAL A 1094 42.45 25.44 22.25
CA VAL A 1094 42.77 26.58 21.36
C VAL A 1094 44.23 27.03 21.58
N PRO A 1095 45.10 27.04 20.54
CA PRO A 1095 46.49 27.44 20.72
C PRO A 1095 46.57 28.93 21.06
N GLN A 1096 47.30 29.27 22.14
CA GLN A 1096 47.67 30.64 22.41
C GLN A 1096 48.48 31.17 21.22
N ARG A 1097 48.03 32.28 20.61
CA ARG A 1097 48.93 33.09 19.78
C ARG A 1097 50.07 33.53 20.70
N GLN A 1098 51.27 33.00 20.48
CA GLN A 1098 52.45 33.70 20.97
C GLN A 1098 52.48 35.08 20.30
N PRO A 1099 52.85 36.12 21.05
CA PRO A 1099 52.73 37.52 20.62
C PRO A 1099 53.48 37.80 19.31
#